data_AF-A0A2V7KFM3-F1
#
_entry.id   AF-A0A2V7KFM3-F1
#
_cell.length_a   1.000
_cell.length_b   1.000
_cell.length_c   1.000
_cell.angle_alpha   90.00
_cell.angle_beta   90.00
_cell.angle_gamma   90.00
#
_symmetry.space_group_name_H-M   'P 1'
#
loop_
_entity.id
_entity.type
_entity.pdbx_description
1 polymer ?
#
loop_
_entity_poly.entity_id
_entity_poly.type
_entity_poly.pdbx_seq_one_letter_code
_entity_poly.pdbx_strand_id
1 'polypeptide(L)'
;MKVPEGLLGKLAMLPRLAEVAKFPPKTVGRPACQTTVLQESDVDLAQFPVPICWPEDGGPYITLGGVITRDPGSGVRNVGMYRVQVLSKNTLAMHWQRHKVGAAHWRTMAERGERMPVVIALGGDPASIYAASAPLPPTIDEFLFAGFLRGEPVRLAKAVTCDLDVPAEAEIVIEGYIDPREELVLEGPFGDHTGFYSLADYYPKVHVTAITFRDDPIWPHTIVGRPPMEDYYLGHATERIFLPLLKLTIPEIVDLHMPAEGIFHNLVFVSIDKQYPGQAYKVMNGLWGQGLMSLAKVIVVVDKDVNVRDPKEAWWVALNHIDPERDVRFTMGPIDVLDHSSRGFTYGSKMGIDATRKWKIWALSSEMREGQTFGGESLLVRYINFVKLPHTVFALPFALLGVIVASYKQPVTWRVAILVIVAFTAARFVAMGFNRIADRRIDARNPRTQSRELPTGRLTISQAWAAVIGAMVVFLFAAWALNPLCAALAPVALIWIATYSYTKRFTDWTHLWLGGALAIAPVGGYVAITGAWSEPWWLLLVIALAVMCWVAGFDIFYALQDEAFDRVERLRSLVVRLGQARAIFVAKLLHGISIAALVAFGYGAGLGLAYYLGVAIGAGLIAWEHQLVRPGDLSRLNAAFFTANGIVSIVVFLGALVDRVL
;
A
#
# COMPACT_ATOMS: atom_id res chain seq x y z
N MET A 1 9.96 -13.70 -25.89
CA MET A 1 10.42 -14.48 -27.08
C MET A 1 10.51 -13.50 -28.25
N LYS A 2 11.64 -13.43 -28.97
CA LYS A 2 11.68 -12.69 -30.24
C LYS A 2 10.71 -13.38 -31.20
N VAL A 3 9.79 -12.63 -31.79
CA VAL A 3 8.89 -13.15 -32.83
C VAL A 3 9.78 -13.62 -34.00
N PRO A 4 9.68 -14.88 -34.45
CA PRO A 4 10.49 -15.33 -35.57
C PRO A 4 10.08 -14.58 -36.83
N GLU A 5 11.00 -13.78 -37.37
CA GLU A 5 10.78 -13.06 -38.63
C GLU A 5 11.16 -13.94 -39.82
N GLY A 6 10.33 -13.89 -40.86
CA GLY A 6 10.54 -14.62 -42.11
C GLY A 6 10.24 -16.13 -42.07
N LEU A 7 10.33 -16.76 -43.25
CA LEU A 7 10.05 -18.20 -43.43
C LEU A 7 11.05 -19.08 -42.67
N LEU A 8 12.33 -18.69 -42.66
CA LEU A 8 13.42 -19.37 -41.96
C LEU A 8 13.24 -19.36 -40.43
N GLY A 9 12.77 -18.26 -39.85
CA GLY A 9 12.47 -18.17 -38.41
C GLY A 9 11.32 -19.10 -38.01
N LYS A 10 10.29 -19.23 -38.86
CA LYS A 10 9.19 -20.19 -38.65
C LYS A 10 9.65 -21.63 -38.80
N LEU A 11 10.49 -21.94 -39.79
CA LEU A 11 11.10 -23.26 -39.98
C LEU A 11 11.99 -23.66 -38.80
N ALA A 12 12.69 -22.71 -38.17
CA ALA A 12 13.49 -22.95 -36.96
C ALA A 12 12.65 -23.31 -35.72
N MET A 13 11.33 -23.08 -35.74
CA MET A 13 10.42 -23.52 -34.67
C MET A 13 9.92 -24.96 -34.87
N LEU A 14 10.04 -25.54 -36.07
CA LEU A 14 9.56 -26.89 -36.37
C LEU A 14 10.16 -27.97 -35.46
N PRO A 15 11.48 -27.97 -35.14
CA PRO A 15 12.03 -28.95 -34.21
C PRO A 15 11.43 -28.83 -32.80
N ARG A 16 11.19 -27.60 -32.32
CA ARG A 16 10.57 -27.35 -31.00
C ARG A 16 9.11 -27.78 -30.97
N LEU A 17 8.35 -27.51 -32.04
CA LEU A 17 6.97 -27.98 -32.18
C LEU A 17 6.91 -29.51 -32.27
N ALA A 18 7.86 -30.13 -32.99
CA ALA A 18 7.97 -31.58 -33.10
C ALA A 18 8.36 -32.25 -31.77
N GLU A 19 9.13 -31.59 -30.90
CA GLU A 19 9.36 -32.07 -29.54
C GLU A 19 8.09 -32.01 -28.70
N VAL A 20 7.37 -30.88 -28.70
CA VAL A 20 6.13 -30.72 -27.93
C VAL A 20 5.05 -31.72 -28.38
N ALA A 21 4.99 -32.04 -29.68
CA ALA A 21 4.03 -33.00 -30.23
C ALA A 21 4.24 -34.46 -29.75
N LYS A 22 5.35 -34.77 -29.06
CA LYS A 22 5.62 -36.11 -28.53
C LYS A 22 5.00 -36.38 -27.17
N PHE A 23 4.54 -35.36 -26.45
CA PHE A 23 4.06 -35.49 -25.07
C PHE A 23 2.55 -35.79 -24.88
N PRO A 24 1.64 -35.54 -25.84
CA PRO A 24 0.23 -35.87 -25.65
C PRO A 24 -0.01 -37.32 -25.23
N PRO A 25 -0.92 -37.57 -24.28
CA PRO A 25 -1.21 -38.92 -23.80
C PRO A 25 -1.65 -39.88 -24.90
N LYS A 26 -1.35 -41.17 -24.72
CA LYS A 26 -1.69 -42.23 -25.68
C LYS A 26 -2.68 -43.21 -25.08
N THR A 27 -3.77 -43.47 -25.79
CA THR A 27 -4.75 -44.49 -25.38
C THR A 27 -4.24 -45.90 -25.69
N VAL A 28 -4.42 -46.83 -24.75
CA VAL A 28 -4.11 -48.25 -24.88
C VAL A 28 -5.36 -49.10 -24.66
N GLY A 29 -5.47 -50.24 -25.35
CA GLY A 29 -6.65 -51.12 -25.26
C GLY A 29 -6.56 -52.23 -24.21
N ARG A 30 -5.39 -52.46 -23.60
CA ARG A 30 -5.17 -53.47 -22.55
C ARG A 30 -4.33 -52.86 -21.43
N PRO A 31 -4.94 -52.07 -20.53
CA PRO A 31 -4.22 -51.45 -19.42
C PRO A 31 -3.90 -52.46 -18.32
N ALA A 32 -2.77 -52.27 -17.64
CA ALA A 32 -2.39 -53.09 -16.49
C ALA A 32 -3.29 -52.84 -15.27
N CYS A 33 -3.85 -51.64 -15.14
CA CYS A 33 -4.76 -51.29 -14.04
C CYS A 33 -6.13 -52.00 -14.08
N GLN A 34 -6.43 -52.79 -15.12
CA GLN A 34 -7.72 -53.47 -15.28
C GLN A 34 -7.55 -55.00 -15.44
N THR A 35 -6.49 -55.60 -14.89
CA THR A 35 -6.37 -57.08 -14.90
C THR A 35 -7.43 -57.72 -13.99
N THR A 36 -7.76 -57.07 -12.88
CA THR A 36 -8.89 -57.42 -12.03
C THR A 36 -9.91 -56.28 -11.99
N VAL A 37 -11.19 -56.62 -12.07
CA VAL A 37 -12.31 -55.67 -12.10
C VAL A 37 -13.38 -56.14 -11.12
N LEU A 38 -13.71 -55.29 -10.15
CA LEU A 38 -14.82 -55.49 -9.22
C LEU A 38 -15.92 -54.48 -9.53
N GLN A 39 -17.16 -54.95 -9.64
CA GLN A 39 -18.32 -54.13 -10.01
C GLN A 39 -19.52 -54.46 -9.14
N GLU A 40 -20.46 -53.51 -9.09
CA GLU A 40 -21.76 -53.68 -8.45
C GLU A 40 -21.64 -54.19 -6.99
N SER A 41 -22.10 -55.40 -6.71
CA SER A 41 -22.09 -55.99 -5.37
C SER A 41 -20.70 -56.36 -4.86
N ASP A 42 -19.74 -56.57 -5.76
CA ASP A 42 -18.38 -57.03 -5.45
C ASP A 42 -17.46 -55.89 -5.03
N VAL A 43 -17.91 -54.64 -5.11
CA VAL A 43 -17.18 -53.46 -4.63
C VAL A 43 -17.13 -53.49 -3.10
N ASP A 44 -15.92 -53.69 -2.58
CA ASP A 44 -15.61 -53.55 -1.15
C ASP A 44 -14.25 -52.89 -0.93
N LEU A 45 -14.26 -51.64 -0.46
CA LEU A 45 -13.06 -50.88 -0.10
C LEU A 45 -12.32 -51.46 1.11
N ALA A 46 -12.98 -52.25 1.96
CA ALA A 46 -12.38 -52.83 3.16
C ALA A 46 -11.33 -53.92 2.84
N GLN A 47 -11.29 -54.42 1.61
CA GLN A 47 -10.26 -55.36 1.17
C GLN A 47 -8.90 -54.68 0.89
N PHE A 48 -8.85 -53.34 0.86
CA PHE A 48 -7.63 -52.58 0.64
C PHE A 48 -7.10 -51.98 1.96
N PRO A 49 -5.77 -51.86 2.13
CA PRO A 49 -5.17 -51.38 3.37
C PRO A 49 -5.19 -49.85 3.47
N VAL A 50 -6.38 -49.24 3.53
CA VAL A 50 -6.52 -47.78 3.65
C VAL A 50 -6.14 -47.35 5.08
N PRO A 51 -5.07 -46.56 5.29
CA PRO A 51 -4.63 -46.21 6.64
C PRO A 51 -5.51 -45.14 7.30
N ILE A 52 -5.59 -45.21 8.63
CA ILE A 52 -5.90 -44.07 9.49
C ILE A 52 -4.55 -43.44 9.85
N CYS A 53 -4.30 -42.19 9.47
CA CYS A 53 -2.97 -41.58 9.56
C CYS A 53 -2.64 -41.16 10.98
N TRP A 54 -3.61 -40.54 11.66
CA TRP A 54 -3.46 -40.02 13.01
C TRP A 54 -4.55 -40.53 13.95
N PRO A 55 -4.30 -40.57 15.27
CA PRO A 55 -5.21 -41.18 16.24
C PRO A 55 -6.64 -40.63 16.25
N GLU A 56 -6.83 -39.34 16.00
CA GLU A 56 -8.14 -38.67 15.99
C GLU A 56 -8.71 -38.43 14.58
N ASP A 57 -8.12 -39.00 13.52
CA ASP A 57 -8.72 -38.89 12.19
C ASP A 57 -10.14 -39.51 12.18
N GLY A 58 -11.06 -38.88 11.44
CA GLY A 58 -12.46 -39.33 11.35
C GLY A 58 -12.65 -40.70 10.71
N GLY A 59 -11.61 -41.28 10.11
CA GLY A 59 -11.62 -42.60 9.50
C GLY A 59 -10.39 -42.84 8.61
N PRO A 60 -10.44 -43.88 7.75
CA PRO A 60 -9.38 -44.16 6.78
C PRO A 60 -9.36 -43.16 5.63
N TYR A 61 -8.17 -42.79 5.16
CA TYR A 61 -7.99 -41.77 4.13
C TYR A 61 -7.15 -42.22 2.93
N ILE A 62 -7.61 -41.82 1.76
CA ILE A 62 -6.85 -41.84 0.51
C ILE A 62 -6.17 -40.47 0.36
N THR A 63 -4.83 -40.45 0.28
CA THR A 63 -4.05 -39.20 0.34
C THR A 63 -3.16 -38.93 -0.88
N LEU A 64 -2.81 -39.96 -1.66
CA LEU A 64 -2.06 -39.84 -2.94
C LEU A 64 -2.92 -40.17 -4.17
N GLY A 65 -4.23 -39.97 -4.09
CA GLY A 65 -5.14 -40.22 -5.21
C GLY A 65 -5.15 -39.09 -6.23
N GLY A 66 -4.93 -39.41 -7.50
CA GLY A 66 -5.22 -38.53 -8.62
C GLY A 66 -6.71 -38.59 -8.97
N VAL A 67 -7.47 -37.59 -8.54
CA VAL A 67 -8.90 -37.50 -8.80
C VAL A 67 -9.14 -36.87 -10.16
N ILE A 68 -9.75 -37.64 -11.06
CA ILE A 68 -9.96 -37.32 -12.46
C ILE A 68 -11.41 -36.92 -12.66
N THR A 69 -11.59 -35.75 -13.26
CA THR A 69 -12.90 -35.21 -13.65
C THR A 69 -12.81 -34.58 -15.04
N ARG A 70 -13.94 -34.21 -15.62
CA ARG A 70 -14.00 -33.54 -16.93
C ARG A 70 -14.86 -32.28 -16.82
N ASP A 71 -14.38 -31.19 -17.41
CA ASP A 71 -15.13 -29.94 -17.47
C ASP A 71 -16.41 -30.13 -18.31
N PRO A 72 -17.60 -29.81 -17.77
CA PRO A 72 -18.89 -30.05 -18.43
C PRO A 72 -19.17 -29.13 -19.63
N GLY A 73 -18.35 -28.10 -19.87
CA GLY A 73 -18.49 -27.19 -21.01
C GLY A 73 -17.51 -27.51 -22.14
N SER A 74 -16.23 -27.61 -21.81
CA SER A 74 -15.11 -27.76 -22.74
C SER A 74 -14.68 -29.21 -22.97
N GLY A 75 -15.04 -30.13 -22.07
CA GLY A 75 -14.59 -31.52 -22.14
C GLY A 75 -13.13 -31.74 -21.74
N VAL A 76 -12.43 -30.70 -21.27
CA VAL A 76 -11.03 -30.80 -20.82
C VAL A 76 -10.96 -31.62 -19.52
N ARG A 77 -9.97 -32.51 -19.42
CA ARG A 77 -9.69 -33.30 -18.22
C ARG A 77 -9.05 -32.42 -17.15
N ASN A 78 -9.39 -32.69 -15.90
CA ASN A 78 -8.65 -32.22 -14.73
C ASN A 78 -8.26 -33.41 -13.86
N VAL A 79 -7.02 -33.42 -13.41
CA VAL A 79 -6.47 -34.37 -12.43
C VAL A 79 -6.01 -33.59 -11.22
N GLY A 80 -6.62 -33.84 -10.06
CA GLY A 80 -6.27 -33.15 -8.82
C GLY A 80 -5.98 -34.11 -7.69
N MET A 81 -4.98 -33.79 -6.86
CA MET A 81 -4.69 -34.53 -5.65
C MET A 81 -5.51 -33.97 -4.48
N TYR A 82 -6.39 -34.80 -3.93
CA TYR A 82 -7.28 -34.44 -2.82
C TYR A 82 -7.33 -35.58 -1.81
N ARG A 83 -7.51 -35.25 -0.53
CA ARG A 83 -7.83 -36.28 0.46
C ARG A 83 -9.26 -36.77 0.28
N VAL A 84 -9.46 -38.06 0.45
CA VAL A 84 -10.77 -38.71 0.31
C VAL A 84 -10.98 -39.67 1.46
N GLN A 85 -12.00 -39.44 2.28
CA GLN A 85 -12.30 -40.32 3.42
C GLN A 85 -13.12 -41.53 2.96
N VAL A 86 -12.77 -42.71 3.46
CA VAL A 86 -13.56 -43.93 3.28
C VAL A 86 -14.67 -43.97 4.33
N LEU A 87 -15.93 -44.02 3.90
CA LEU A 87 -17.09 -44.03 4.79
C LEU A 87 -17.71 -45.42 4.95
N SER A 88 -17.68 -46.23 3.90
CA SER A 88 -18.17 -47.60 3.90
C SER A 88 -17.51 -48.42 2.79
N LYS A 89 -17.97 -49.66 2.58
CA LYS A 89 -17.47 -50.55 1.52
C LYS A 89 -17.52 -49.94 0.11
N ASN A 90 -18.43 -49.00 -0.17
CA ASN A 90 -18.63 -48.43 -1.51
C ASN A 90 -18.97 -46.93 -1.51
N THR A 91 -18.70 -46.22 -0.41
CA THR A 91 -18.93 -44.77 -0.33
C THR A 91 -17.72 -44.03 0.22
N LEU A 92 -17.46 -42.85 -0.36
CA LEU A 92 -16.36 -41.97 0.02
C LEU A 92 -16.86 -40.53 0.25
N ALA A 93 -16.13 -39.75 1.05
CA ALA A 93 -16.30 -38.29 1.14
C ALA A 93 -15.19 -37.57 0.36
N MET A 94 -15.59 -36.76 -0.63
CA MET A 94 -14.66 -36.05 -1.53
C MET A 94 -14.32 -34.65 -0.99
N HIS A 95 -13.17 -34.51 -0.33
CA HIS A 95 -12.75 -33.21 0.22
C HIS A 95 -12.19 -32.30 -0.88
N TRP A 96 -13.07 -31.58 -1.59
CA TRP A 96 -12.67 -30.49 -2.48
C TRP A 96 -12.79 -29.14 -1.81
N GLN A 97 -11.66 -28.47 -1.64
CA GLN A 97 -11.66 -27.06 -1.27
C GLN A 97 -12.37 -26.23 -2.36
N ARG A 98 -13.11 -25.19 -1.95
CA ARG A 98 -14.04 -24.42 -2.82
C ARG A 98 -13.42 -23.82 -4.09
N HIS A 99 -12.11 -23.61 -4.10
CA HIS A 99 -11.37 -22.97 -5.19
C HIS A 99 -10.74 -23.97 -6.18
N LYS A 100 -10.84 -25.28 -5.92
CA LYS A 100 -10.29 -26.32 -6.81
C LYS A 100 -11.17 -26.53 -8.05
N VAL A 101 -10.53 -26.94 -9.14
CA VAL A 101 -11.18 -27.12 -10.45
C VAL A 101 -12.28 -28.19 -10.38
N GLY A 102 -12.03 -29.34 -9.73
CA GLY A 102 -13.04 -30.39 -9.53
C GLY A 102 -14.32 -29.90 -8.83
N ALA A 103 -14.20 -29.04 -7.81
CA ALA A 103 -15.36 -28.42 -7.16
C ALA A 103 -16.12 -27.46 -8.09
N ALA A 104 -15.44 -26.79 -9.02
CA ALA A 104 -16.09 -25.97 -10.03
C ALA A 104 -16.90 -26.83 -11.01
N HIS A 105 -16.33 -27.93 -11.51
CA HIS A 105 -17.04 -28.89 -12.35
C HIS A 105 -18.30 -29.44 -11.66
N TRP A 106 -18.18 -29.83 -10.39
CA TRP A 106 -19.30 -30.31 -9.59
C TRP A 106 -20.42 -29.27 -9.48
N ARG A 107 -20.10 -28.00 -9.17
CA ARG A 107 -21.11 -26.92 -9.10
C ARG A 107 -21.83 -26.74 -10.43
N THR A 108 -21.10 -26.72 -11.54
CA THR A 108 -21.71 -26.56 -12.87
C THR A 108 -22.60 -27.73 -13.27
N MET A 109 -22.22 -28.97 -12.94
CA MET A 109 -23.09 -30.13 -13.16
C MET A 109 -24.28 -30.15 -12.19
N ALA A 110 -24.10 -29.68 -10.95
CA ALA A 110 -25.16 -29.54 -9.96
C ALA A 110 -26.25 -28.55 -10.39
N GLU A 111 -25.87 -27.43 -11.00
CA GLU A 111 -26.80 -26.48 -11.62
C GLU A 111 -27.67 -27.11 -12.71
N ARG A 112 -27.19 -28.18 -13.36
CA ARG A 112 -27.90 -28.96 -14.38
C ARG A 112 -28.64 -30.17 -13.80
N GLY A 113 -28.47 -30.48 -12.51
CA GLY A 113 -28.99 -31.69 -11.88
C GLY A 113 -28.36 -32.99 -12.40
N GLU A 114 -27.17 -32.90 -13.00
CA GLU A 114 -26.47 -34.03 -13.62
C GLU A 114 -25.56 -34.73 -12.61
N ARG A 115 -25.52 -36.08 -12.65
CA ARG A 115 -24.51 -36.84 -11.89
C ARG A 115 -23.14 -36.57 -12.48
N MET A 116 -22.16 -36.33 -11.61
CA MET A 116 -20.78 -36.08 -12.01
C MET A 116 -19.98 -37.38 -11.94
N PRO A 117 -19.49 -37.93 -13.08
CA PRO A 117 -18.54 -39.02 -13.05
C PRO A 117 -17.23 -38.58 -12.40
N VAL A 118 -16.64 -39.46 -11.59
CA VAL A 118 -15.36 -39.24 -10.95
C VAL A 118 -14.55 -40.53 -10.90
N VAL A 119 -13.24 -40.41 -11.11
CA VAL A 119 -12.30 -41.52 -10.94
C VAL A 119 -11.21 -41.10 -9.98
N ILE A 120 -10.75 -42.01 -9.14
CA ILE A 120 -9.59 -41.84 -8.25
C ILE A 120 -8.55 -42.87 -8.67
N ALA A 121 -7.48 -42.41 -9.32
CA ALA A 121 -6.37 -43.25 -9.72
C ALA A 121 -5.27 -43.23 -8.65
N LEU A 122 -4.84 -44.42 -8.22
CA LEU A 122 -3.79 -44.62 -7.24
C LEU A 122 -2.60 -45.28 -7.92
N GLY A 123 -1.44 -44.64 -7.79
CA GLY A 123 -0.16 -45.21 -8.25
C GLY A 123 0.09 -44.97 -9.73
N GLY A 124 0.97 -45.79 -10.30
CA GLY A 124 1.52 -45.57 -11.63
C GLY A 124 2.80 -44.74 -11.59
N ASP A 125 3.05 -43.96 -12.65
CA ASP A 125 4.32 -43.26 -12.76
C ASP A 125 4.41 -42.04 -11.83
N PRO A 126 5.60 -41.75 -11.26
CA PRO A 126 5.79 -40.64 -10.33
C PRO A 126 5.43 -39.26 -10.90
N ALA A 127 5.62 -39.04 -12.21
CA ALA A 127 5.33 -37.74 -12.83
C ALA A 127 3.82 -37.48 -12.90
N SER A 128 3.01 -38.50 -13.17
CA SER A 128 1.55 -38.43 -13.14
C SER A 128 1.01 -38.18 -11.74
N ILE A 129 1.57 -38.83 -10.72
CA ILE A 129 1.21 -38.59 -9.31
C ILE A 129 1.51 -37.14 -8.93
N TYR A 130 2.71 -36.66 -9.21
CA TYR A 130 3.09 -35.26 -8.93
C TYR A 130 2.25 -34.26 -9.73
N ALA A 131 1.98 -34.52 -11.02
CA ALA A 131 1.24 -33.59 -11.88
C ALA A 131 -0.16 -33.26 -11.35
N ALA A 132 -0.81 -34.18 -10.63
CA ALA A 132 -2.08 -33.95 -9.94
C ALA A 132 -2.01 -32.88 -8.83
N SER A 133 -0.81 -32.57 -8.32
CA SER A 133 -0.57 -31.50 -7.34
C SER A 133 -0.09 -30.19 -7.96
N ALA A 134 0.30 -30.21 -9.24
CA ALA A 134 0.94 -29.07 -9.89
C ALA A 134 -0.06 -27.92 -10.15
N PRO A 135 0.35 -26.65 -9.94
CA PRO A 135 -0.52 -25.48 -10.13
C PRO A 135 -0.63 -25.09 -11.61
N LEU A 136 -1.22 -25.95 -12.43
CA LEU A 136 -1.37 -25.73 -13.86
C LEU A 136 -2.57 -24.83 -14.18
N PRO A 137 -2.50 -24.05 -15.28
CA PRO A 137 -3.68 -23.39 -15.84
C PRO A 137 -4.78 -24.41 -16.17
N PRO A 138 -6.07 -24.09 -16.00
CA PRO A 138 -7.17 -25.04 -16.26
C PRO A 138 -7.25 -25.57 -17.69
N THR A 139 -6.58 -24.92 -18.65
CA THR A 139 -6.53 -25.33 -20.06
C THR A 139 -5.42 -26.33 -20.37
N ILE A 140 -4.51 -26.60 -19.42
CA ILE A 140 -3.40 -27.53 -19.60
C ILE A 140 -3.73 -28.83 -18.88
N ASP A 141 -3.77 -29.91 -19.65
CA ASP A 141 -3.98 -31.27 -19.15
C ASP A 141 -2.79 -31.74 -18.31
N GLU A 142 -3.07 -32.29 -17.12
CA GLU A 142 -2.04 -32.71 -16.17
C GLU A 142 -1.22 -33.92 -16.69
N PHE A 143 -1.81 -34.82 -17.47
CA PHE A 143 -1.07 -35.95 -18.06
C PHE A 143 -0.23 -35.53 -19.26
N LEU A 144 -0.62 -34.47 -19.99
CA LEU A 144 0.28 -33.84 -20.95
C LEU A 144 1.51 -33.27 -20.25
N PHE A 145 1.32 -32.60 -19.11
CA PHE A 145 2.43 -32.06 -18.31
C PHE A 145 3.30 -33.17 -17.71
N ALA A 146 2.70 -34.24 -17.18
CA ALA A 146 3.44 -35.41 -16.72
C ALA A 146 4.28 -36.00 -17.85
N GLY A 147 3.72 -36.12 -19.06
CA GLY A 147 4.43 -36.60 -20.25
C GLY A 147 5.63 -35.72 -20.62
N PHE A 148 5.50 -34.40 -20.49
CA PHE A 148 6.60 -33.46 -20.65
C PHE A 148 7.71 -33.66 -19.60
N LEU A 149 7.35 -33.85 -18.32
CA LEU A 149 8.32 -34.05 -17.24
C LEU A 149 9.11 -35.37 -17.39
N ARG A 150 8.44 -36.45 -17.78
CA ARG A 150 9.07 -37.78 -17.94
C ARG A 150 9.70 -38.02 -19.31
N GLY A 151 9.47 -37.13 -20.28
CA GLY A 151 10.01 -37.25 -21.65
C GLY A 151 9.28 -38.27 -22.53
N GLU A 152 8.15 -38.83 -22.10
CA GLU A 152 7.35 -39.81 -22.83
C GLU A 152 5.85 -39.69 -22.51
N PRO A 153 4.93 -40.01 -23.45
CA PRO A 153 3.49 -39.97 -23.21
C PRO A 153 3.04 -40.82 -22.02
N VAL A 154 2.13 -40.26 -21.22
CA VAL A 154 1.34 -41.06 -20.28
C VAL A 154 0.40 -41.97 -21.09
N ARG A 155 0.43 -43.28 -20.78
CA ARG A 155 -0.50 -44.26 -21.36
C ARG A 155 -1.80 -44.24 -20.58
N LEU A 156 -2.91 -44.07 -21.27
CA LEU A 156 -4.25 -43.98 -20.70
C LEU A 156 -5.16 -45.09 -21.21
N ALA A 157 -6.18 -45.44 -20.45
CA ALA A 157 -7.27 -46.30 -20.88
C ALA A 157 -8.61 -45.71 -20.46
N LYS A 158 -9.70 -46.19 -21.05
CA LYS A 158 -11.05 -45.80 -20.61
C LYS A 158 -11.37 -46.48 -19.29
N ALA A 159 -11.95 -45.72 -18.37
CA ALA A 159 -12.62 -46.27 -17.20
C ALA A 159 -13.71 -47.26 -17.64
N VAL A 160 -14.00 -48.25 -16.79
CA VAL A 160 -14.90 -49.36 -17.12
C VAL A 160 -16.37 -48.95 -17.02
N THR A 161 -16.71 -48.04 -16.09
CA THR A 161 -18.09 -47.65 -15.77
C THR A 161 -18.45 -46.21 -16.16
N CYS A 162 -17.47 -45.40 -16.61
CA CYS A 162 -17.73 -44.04 -17.08
C CYS A 162 -16.79 -43.61 -18.22
N ASP A 163 -17.14 -42.53 -18.94
CA ASP A 163 -16.29 -41.98 -20.02
C ASP A 163 -15.19 -41.04 -19.49
N LEU A 164 -14.40 -41.51 -18.53
CA LEU A 164 -13.17 -40.86 -18.09
C LEU A 164 -11.95 -41.69 -18.51
N ASP A 165 -10.80 -41.03 -18.62
CA ASP A 165 -9.54 -41.69 -18.97
C ASP A 165 -8.68 -41.85 -17.72
N VAL A 166 -8.07 -43.02 -17.55
CA VAL A 166 -7.30 -43.40 -16.37
C VAL A 166 -5.89 -43.80 -16.76
N PRO A 167 -4.86 -43.58 -15.91
CA PRO A 167 -3.51 -44.07 -16.19
C PRO A 167 -3.51 -45.60 -16.34
N ALA A 168 -3.02 -46.09 -17.47
CA ALA A 168 -3.03 -47.52 -17.79
C ALA A 168 -2.12 -48.35 -16.87
N GLU A 169 -1.18 -47.69 -16.18
CA GLU A 169 -0.24 -48.29 -15.23
C GLU A 169 -0.60 -47.98 -13.78
N ALA A 170 -1.76 -47.38 -13.50
CA ALA A 170 -2.22 -47.20 -12.12
C ALA A 170 -2.25 -48.56 -11.39
N GLU A 171 -1.93 -48.54 -10.11
CA GLU A 171 -2.00 -49.72 -9.25
C GLU A 171 -3.46 -50.10 -9.01
N ILE A 172 -4.27 -49.09 -8.65
CA ILE A 172 -5.69 -49.22 -8.32
C ILE A 172 -6.43 -48.01 -8.92
N VAL A 173 -7.62 -48.23 -9.45
CA VAL A 173 -8.51 -47.19 -9.98
C VAL A 173 -9.89 -47.41 -9.37
N ILE A 174 -10.38 -46.40 -8.65
CA ILE A 174 -11.71 -46.39 -8.05
C ILE A 174 -12.60 -45.51 -8.93
N GLU A 175 -13.67 -46.07 -9.47
CA GLU A 175 -14.61 -45.37 -10.35
C GLU A 175 -15.93 -45.14 -9.65
N GLY A 176 -16.58 -44.01 -9.94
CA GLY A 176 -17.86 -43.70 -9.32
C GLY A 176 -18.52 -42.45 -9.88
N TYR A 177 -19.51 -41.98 -9.13
CA TYR A 177 -20.20 -40.72 -9.42
C TYR A 177 -20.58 -39.98 -8.14
N ILE A 178 -20.83 -38.69 -8.30
CA ILE A 178 -21.40 -37.81 -7.28
C ILE A 178 -22.80 -37.39 -7.75
N ASP A 179 -23.83 -37.57 -6.93
CA ASP A 179 -25.18 -37.10 -7.21
C ASP A 179 -25.42 -35.76 -6.47
N PRO A 180 -25.52 -34.62 -7.17
CA PRO A 180 -25.63 -33.31 -6.54
C PRO A 180 -26.97 -33.09 -5.81
N ARG A 181 -27.94 -34.00 -5.97
CA ARG A 181 -29.24 -33.94 -5.29
C ARG A 181 -29.22 -34.57 -3.89
N GLU A 182 -28.18 -35.34 -3.59
CA GLU A 182 -28.02 -35.99 -2.30
C GLU A 182 -27.41 -35.04 -1.26
N GLU A 183 -27.76 -35.27 0.01
CA GLU A 183 -27.13 -34.54 1.11
C GLU A 183 -25.63 -34.81 1.18
N LEU A 184 -24.89 -33.78 1.56
CA LEU A 184 -23.47 -33.86 1.82
C LEU A 184 -23.21 -34.77 3.03
N VAL A 185 -22.05 -35.41 3.04
CA VAL A 185 -21.60 -36.30 4.12
C VAL A 185 -20.54 -35.62 4.97
N LEU A 186 -20.54 -35.93 6.27
CA LEU A 186 -19.52 -35.43 7.19
C LEU A 186 -18.17 -36.10 6.86
N GLU A 187 -17.15 -35.28 6.61
CA GLU A 187 -15.75 -35.68 6.48
C GLU A 187 -14.95 -35.11 7.65
N GLY A 188 -13.91 -35.81 8.08
CA GLY A 188 -13.01 -35.33 9.14
C GLY A 188 -13.45 -35.70 10.55
N PRO A 189 -12.72 -35.22 11.57
CA PRO A 189 -11.53 -34.36 11.47
C PRO A 189 -10.33 -35.07 10.83
N PHE A 190 -9.32 -34.33 10.39
CA PHE A 190 -8.13 -34.88 9.71
C PHE A 190 -6.85 -34.13 10.07
N GLY A 191 -5.79 -34.85 10.42
CA GLY A 191 -4.46 -34.26 10.68
C GLY A 191 -3.84 -33.68 9.41
N ASP A 192 -3.68 -32.35 9.37
CA ASP A 192 -3.35 -31.62 8.15
C ASP A 192 -1.91 -31.07 8.12
N HIS A 193 -1.49 -30.57 6.96
CA HIS A 193 -0.14 -30.05 6.70
C HIS A 193 0.24 -28.85 7.58
N THR A 194 -0.75 -28.25 8.25
CA THR A 194 -0.54 -27.22 9.27
C THR A 194 0.02 -27.76 10.59
N GLY A 195 0.00 -29.09 10.77
CA GLY A 195 0.33 -29.77 12.03
C GLY A 195 -0.82 -29.84 13.04
N PHE A 196 -2.04 -29.47 12.63
CA PHE A 196 -3.26 -29.50 13.44
C PHE A 196 -4.35 -30.32 12.78
N TYR A 197 -5.34 -30.75 13.57
CA TYR A 197 -6.56 -31.34 13.03
C TYR A 197 -7.44 -30.26 12.37
N SER A 198 -7.68 -30.43 11.08
CA SER A 198 -8.76 -29.73 10.38
C SER A 198 -10.10 -30.22 10.91
N LEU A 199 -11.03 -29.29 11.16
CA LEU A 199 -12.35 -29.61 11.69
C LEU A 199 -13.17 -30.43 10.69
N ALA A 200 -14.11 -31.22 11.22
CA ALA A 200 -15.06 -31.94 10.39
C ALA A 200 -16.03 -30.96 9.69
N ASP A 201 -16.33 -31.22 8.42
CA ASP A 201 -17.25 -30.41 7.62
C ASP A 201 -17.94 -31.29 6.55
N TYR A 202 -18.91 -30.73 5.84
CA TYR A 202 -19.78 -31.45 4.91
C TYR A 202 -19.25 -31.39 3.47
N TYR A 203 -19.08 -32.57 2.86
CA TYR A 203 -18.52 -32.73 1.51
C TYR A 203 -19.36 -33.66 0.62
N PRO A 204 -19.19 -33.60 -0.71
CA PRO A 204 -19.92 -34.47 -1.63
C PRO A 204 -19.60 -35.96 -1.39
N LYS A 205 -20.64 -36.79 -1.45
CA LYS A 205 -20.53 -38.24 -1.36
C LYS A 205 -20.24 -38.83 -2.74
N VAL A 206 -19.21 -39.67 -2.82
CA VAL A 206 -18.93 -40.49 -4.01
C VAL A 206 -19.55 -41.86 -3.80
N HIS A 207 -20.33 -42.31 -4.79
CA HIS A 207 -20.80 -43.68 -4.91
C HIS A 207 -19.84 -44.46 -5.80
N VAL A 208 -19.19 -45.48 -5.25
CA VAL A 208 -18.23 -46.31 -6.00
C VAL A 208 -19.00 -47.34 -6.82
N THR A 209 -18.74 -47.37 -8.12
CA THR A 209 -19.37 -48.27 -9.10
C THR A 209 -18.44 -49.41 -9.52
N ALA A 210 -17.13 -49.16 -9.53
CA ALA A 210 -16.13 -50.18 -9.82
C ALA A 210 -14.81 -49.89 -9.11
N ILE A 211 -14.06 -50.95 -8.83
CA ILE A 211 -12.65 -50.87 -8.46
C ILE A 211 -11.87 -51.79 -9.41
N THR A 212 -10.90 -51.24 -10.12
CA THR A 212 -10.00 -52.00 -10.99
C THR A 212 -8.58 -51.90 -10.47
N PHE A 213 -7.82 -52.97 -10.58
CA PHE A 213 -6.44 -53.00 -10.12
C PHE A 213 -5.62 -54.02 -10.89
N ARG A 214 -4.32 -53.81 -10.85
CA ARG A 214 -3.33 -54.76 -11.39
C ARG A 214 -3.15 -55.96 -10.46
N ASP A 215 -2.49 -57.01 -10.96
CA ASP A 215 -2.09 -58.13 -10.12
C ASP A 215 -1.07 -57.69 -9.07
N ASP A 216 -1.28 -58.11 -7.81
CA ASP A 216 -0.48 -57.70 -6.63
C ASP A 216 -0.37 -56.16 -6.47
N PRO A 217 -1.51 -55.46 -6.29
CA PRO A 217 -1.53 -54.00 -6.33
C PRO A 217 -0.87 -53.39 -5.09
N ILE A 218 -0.07 -52.36 -5.30
CA ILE A 218 0.51 -51.54 -4.23
C ILE A 218 -0.45 -50.39 -3.91
N TRP A 219 -0.71 -50.16 -2.63
CA TRP A 219 -1.48 -49.01 -2.18
C TRP A 219 -0.55 -47.80 -1.89
N PRO A 220 -0.44 -46.81 -2.79
CA PRO A 220 0.34 -45.62 -2.53
C PRO A 220 -0.36 -44.74 -1.50
N HIS A 221 0.41 -44.26 -0.53
CA HIS A 221 -0.11 -43.43 0.54
C HIS A 221 0.94 -42.40 0.96
N THR A 222 0.47 -41.24 1.40
CA THR A 222 1.29 -40.23 2.07
C THR A 222 0.66 -39.87 3.41
N ILE A 223 1.49 -39.57 4.39
CA ILE A 223 1.03 -39.04 5.67
C ILE A 223 1.14 -37.51 5.58
N VAL A 224 0.03 -36.82 5.81
CA VAL A 224 0.01 -35.36 5.88
C VAL A 224 -0.01 -34.97 7.34
N GLY A 225 0.77 -33.97 7.76
CA GLY A 225 0.85 -33.60 9.17
C GLY A 225 1.84 -32.48 9.44
N ARG A 226 2.45 -32.48 10.64
CA ARG A 226 3.46 -31.48 10.97
C ARG A 226 4.67 -31.61 10.02
N PRO A 227 5.01 -30.56 9.26
CA PRO A 227 6.06 -30.64 8.25
C PRO A 227 7.47 -30.82 8.88
N PRO A 228 8.42 -31.44 8.17
CA PRO A 228 8.30 -31.91 6.79
C PRO A 228 7.65 -33.30 6.70
N MET A 229 6.71 -33.44 5.76
CA MET A 229 6.20 -34.73 5.26
C MET A 229 6.36 -34.77 3.72
N GLU A 230 5.91 -35.80 3.03
CA GLU A 230 6.10 -35.92 1.57
C GLU A 230 5.46 -34.77 0.78
N ASP A 231 4.35 -34.21 1.25
CA ASP A 231 3.68 -33.05 0.67
C ASP A 231 4.58 -31.79 0.61
N TYR A 232 5.44 -31.59 1.61
CA TYR A 232 6.47 -30.55 1.60
C TYR A 232 7.45 -30.75 0.43
N TYR A 233 7.89 -31.99 0.19
CA TYR A 233 8.82 -32.28 -0.91
C TYR A 233 8.17 -32.18 -2.29
N LEU A 234 6.89 -32.54 -2.42
CA LEU A 234 6.08 -32.27 -3.63
C LEU A 234 5.94 -30.75 -3.87
N GLY A 235 5.70 -29.98 -2.82
CA GLY A 235 5.72 -28.52 -2.85
C GLY A 235 7.07 -27.96 -3.27
N HIS A 236 8.17 -28.54 -2.80
CA HIS A 236 9.52 -28.15 -3.23
C HIS A 236 9.78 -28.45 -4.71
N ALA A 237 9.28 -29.56 -5.24
CA ALA A 237 9.34 -29.83 -6.68
C ALA A 237 8.58 -28.75 -7.47
N THR A 238 7.38 -28.37 -7.01
CA THR A 238 6.59 -27.27 -7.60
C THR A 238 7.37 -25.96 -7.60
N GLU A 239 8.00 -25.62 -6.47
CA GLU A 239 8.85 -24.45 -6.33
C GLU A 239 9.93 -24.38 -7.43
N ARG A 240 10.68 -25.47 -7.62
CA ARG A 240 11.80 -25.53 -8.56
C ARG A 240 11.34 -25.56 -10.03
N ILE A 241 10.30 -26.34 -10.34
CA ILE A 241 9.80 -26.53 -11.70
C ILE A 241 9.14 -25.25 -12.23
N PHE A 242 8.44 -24.50 -11.38
CA PHE A 242 7.70 -23.30 -11.79
C PHE A 242 8.48 -22.00 -11.62
N LEU A 243 9.61 -21.98 -10.90
CA LEU A 243 10.45 -20.80 -10.74
C LEU A 243 10.83 -20.13 -12.10
N PRO A 244 11.23 -20.86 -13.16
CA PRO A 244 11.52 -20.23 -14.46
C PRO A 244 10.31 -19.52 -15.06
N LEU A 245 9.10 -20.07 -14.91
CA LEU A 245 7.86 -19.46 -15.39
C LEU A 245 7.52 -18.20 -14.59
N LEU A 246 7.72 -18.23 -13.27
CA LEU A 246 7.53 -17.07 -12.41
C LEU A 246 8.50 -15.93 -12.76
N LYS A 247 9.75 -16.24 -13.14
CA LYS A 247 10.71 -15.24 -13.63
C LYS A 247 10.30 -14.60 -14.97
N LEU A 248 9.40 -15.20 -15.74
CA LEU A 248 8.88 -14.54 -16.94
C LEU A 248 7.94 -13.38 -16.59
N THR A 249 7.21 -13.48 -15.48
CA THR A 249 6.26 -12.44 -15.03
C THR A 249 6.88 -11.48 -14.02
N ILE A 250 7.83 -11.96 -13.21
CA ILE A 250 8.56 -11.17 -12.20
C ILE A 250 10.08 -11.40 -12.40
N PRO A 251 10.68 -10.78 -13.44
CA PRO A 251 12.05 -11.06 -13.87
C PRO A 251 13.15 -10.67 -12.87
N GLU A 252 12.82 -9.84 -11.88
CA GLU A 252 13.76 -9.48 -10.82
C GLU A 252 13.99 -10.61 -9.79
N ILE A 253 13.17 -11.66 -9.76
CA ILE A 253 13.37 -12.79 -8.85
C ILE A 253 14.63 -13.55 -9.25
N VAL A 254 15.54 -13.71 -8.30
CA VAL A 254 16.77 -14.51 -8.44
C VAL A 254 16.53 -15.93 -7.95
N ASP A 255 15.96 -16.09 -6.77
CA ASP A 255 15.51 -17.37 -6.24
C ASP A 255 14.35 -17.14 -5.25
N LEU A 256 13.64 -18.20 -4.91
CA LEU A 256 12.65 -18.18 -3.83
C LEU A 256 12.73 -19.49 -3.03
N HIS A 257 12.29 -19.49 -1.78
CA HIS A 257 12.24 -20.70 -1.00
C HIS A 257 11.08 -20.70 -0.01
N MET A 258 10.40 -21.83 0.07
CA MET A 258 9.25 -22.14 0.91
C MET A 258 9.67 -23.19 1.94
N PRO A 259 10.12 -22.78 3.14
CA PRO A 259 10.66 -23.69 4.14
C PRO A 259 9.57 -24.52 4.83
N ALA A 260 9.96 -25.66 5.41
CA ALA A 260 9.05 -26.57 6.10
C ALA A 260 8.38 -25.90 7.33
N GLU A 261 9.13 -25.06 8.05
CA GLU A 261 8.66 -24.26 9.17
C GLU A 261 7.56 -23.27 8.77
N GLY A 262 7.51 -22.92 7.48
CA GLY A 262 6.49 -22.11 6.85
C GLY A 262 5.30 -22.89 6.33
N ILE A 263 5.15 -24.18 6.66
CA ILE A 263 4.12 -25.06 6.10
C ILE A 263 4.22 -25.06 4.56
N PHE A 264 5.46 -25.02 4.04
CA PHE A 264 5.78 -24.74 2.64
C PHE A 264 5.30 -23.33 2.20
N HIS A 265 4.01 -23.10 1.97
CA HIS A 265 3.53 -21.88 1.31
C HIS A 265 3.24 -20.69 2.23
N ASN A 266 3.14 -20.85 3.56
CA ASN A 266 2.76 -19.72 4.44
C ASN A 266 3.91 -18.73 4.66
N LEU A 267 5.17 -19.17 4.56
CA LEU A 267 6.35 -18.32 4.58
C LEU A 267 7.11 -18.48 3.27
N VAL A 268 7.40 -17.37 2.59
CA VAL A 268 8.13 -17.37 1.33
C VAL A 268 9.31 -16.42 1.44
N PHE A 269 10.52 -16.94 1.32
CA PHE A 269 11.72 -16.14 1.11
C PHE A 269 11.93 -15.89 -0.37
N VAL A 270 12.32 -14.68 -0.74
CA VAL A 270 12.52 -14.31 -2.15
C VAL A 270 13.76 -13.43 -2.26
N SER A 271 14.75 -13.83 -3.04
CA SER A 271 15.89 -12.98 -3.37
C SER A 271 15.65 -12.26 -4.69
N ILE A 272 15.98 -10.98 -4.75
CA ILE A 272 15.73 -10.15 -5.94
C ILE A 272 16.97 -9.37 -6.38
N ASP A 273 17.14 -9.22 -7.70
CA ASP A 273 18.10 -8.28 -8.27
C ASP A 273 17.49 -6.87 -8.30
N LYS A 274 17.50 -6.22 -7.13
CA LYS A 274 16.90 -4.90 -6.92
C LYS A 274 17.57 -3.83 -7.79
N GLN A 275 16.76 -3.11 -8.57
CA GLN A 275 17.17 -2.04 -9.49
C GLN A 275 16.66 -0.66 -9.06
N TYR A 276 15.64 -0.58 -8.19
CA TYR A 276 15.08 0.70 -7.73
C TYR A 276 14.41 0.60 -6.34
N PRO A 277 14.24 1.73 -5.63
CA PRO A 277 13.53 1.75 -4.35
C PRO A 277 12.06 1.31 -4.46
N GLY A 278 11.56 0.55 -3.49
CA GLY A 278 10.19 0.05 -3.45
C GLY A 278 9.93 -1.21 -4.28
N GLN A 279 10.93 -1.71 -5.01
CA GLN A 279 10.76 -2.91 -5.86
C GLN A 279 10.38 -4.18 -5.06
N ALA A 280 10.82 -4.31 -3.81
CA ALA A 280 10.41 -5.41 -2.94
C ALA A 280 8.88 -5.48 -2.80
N TYR A 281 8.20 -4.33 -2.67
CA TYR A 281 6.74 -4.26 -2.59
C TYR A 281 6.07 -4.64 -3.92
N LYS A 282 6.66 -4.29 -5.07
CA LYS A 282 6.17 -4.76 -6.38
C LYS A 282 6.21 -6.29 -6.42
N VAL A 283 7.31 -6.90 -5.98
CA VAL A 283 7.47 -8.36 -5.95
C VAL A 283 6.46 -9.02 -5.02
N MET A 284 6.27 -8.50 -3.80
CA MET A 284 5.26 -9.02 -2.86
C MET A 284 3.84 -9.01 -3.47
N ASN A 285 3.42 -7.86 -4.02
CA ASN A 285 2.10 -7.75 -4.65
C ASN A 285 1.98 -8.63 -5.89
N GLY A 286 3.06 -8.75 -6.67
CA GLY A 286 3.13 -9.65 -7.81
C GLY A 286 2.87 -11.09 -7.39
N LEU A 287 3.58 -11.58 -6.37
CA LEU A 287 3.43 -12.93 -5.82
C LEU A 287 2.04 -13.18 -5.23
N TRP A 288 1.51 -12.25 -4.45
CA TRP A 288 0.14 -12.35 -3.94
C TRP A 288 -0.93 -12.29 -5.04
N GLY A 289 -0.58 -11.81 -6.24
CA GLY A 289 -1.44 -11.87 -7.41
C GLY A 289 -1.34 -13.16 -8.22
N GLN A 290 -0.43 -14.10 -7.89
CA GLN A 290 -0.22 -15.34 -8.67
C GLN A 290 -0.94 -16.53 -8.04
N GLY A 291 -1.90 -17.12 -8.76
CA GLY A 291 -2.44 -18.48 -8.51
C GLY A 291 -2.56 -18.87 -7.03
N LEU A 292 -1.95 -20.00 -6.65
CA LEU A 292 -1.91 -20.48 -5.26
C LEU A 292 -0.93 -19.70 -4.36
N MET A 293 0.05 -18.99 -4.93
CA MET A 293 0.94 -18.09 -4.17
C MET A 293 0.16 -16.94 -3.51
N SER A 294 -1.04 -16.63 -4.02
CA SER A 294 -1.98 -15.71 -3.37
C SER A 294 -2.35 -16.10 -1.94
N LEU A 295 -2.21 -17.37 -1.55
CA LEU A 295 -2.51 -17.87 -0.21
C LEU A 295 -1.38 -17.62 0.80
N ALA A 296 -0.15 -17.34 0.34
CA ALA A 296 1.00 -17.10 1.22
C ALA A 296 0.74 -15.99 2.25
N LYS A 297 1.07 -16.25 3.52
CA LYS A 297 0.81 -15.32 4.63
C LYS A 297 1.95 -14.33 4.79
N VAL A 298 3.18 -14.80 4.66
CA VAL A 298 4.39 -14.02 4.92
C VAL A 298 5.32 -14.11 3.72
N ILE A 299 5.71 -12.96 3.17
CA ILE A 299 6.72 -12.86 2.12
C ILE A 299 7.88 -12.01 2.64
N VAL A 300 9.08 -12.57 2.64
CA VAL A 300 10.32 -11.90 3.05
C VAL A 300 11.20 -11.72 1.81
N VAL A 301 11.44 -10.47 1.42
CA VAL A 301 12.20 -10.15 0.21
C VAL A 301 13.60 -9.66 0.58
N VAL A 302 14.63 -10.34 0.10
CA VAL A 302 16.06 -10.07 0.36
C VAL A 302 16.82 -9.77 -0.94
N ASP A 303 18.05 -9.28 -0.85
CA ASP A 303 18.90 -9.01 -2.02
C ASP A 303 19.38 -10.32 -2.69
N LYS A 304 19.78 -10.21 -3.96
CA LYS A 304 20.20 -11.32 -4.83
C LYS A 304 21.35 -12.19 -4.30
N ASP A 305 22.16 -11.66 -3.40
CA ASP A 305 23.33 -12.32 -2.84
C ASP A 305 23.03 -13.13 -1.57
N VAL A 306 21.77 -13.13 -1.12
CA VAL A 306 21.32 -13.90 0.05
C VAL A 306 20.82 -15.27 -0.40
N ASN A 307 21.33 -16.33 0.22
CA ASN A 307 20.85 -17.69 -0.03
C ASN A 307 19.53 -17.95 0.70
N VAL A 308 18.41 -17.74 -0.01
CA VAL A 308 17.06 -17.98 0.53
C VAL A 308 16.76 -19.45 0.84
N ARG A 309 17.56 -20.39 0.31
CA ARG A 309 17.43 -21.83 0.61
C ARG A 309 18.08 -22.21 1.94
N ASP A 310 18.79 -21.30 2.59
CA ASP A 310 19.14 -21.39 4.01
C ASP A 310 18.26 -20.41 4.80
N PRO A 311 17.16 -20.88 5.42
CA PRO A 311 16.28 -20.03 6.22
C PRO A 311 16.99 -19.31 7.36
N LYS A 312 18.10 -19.86 7.89
CA LYS A 312 18.88 -19.21 8.96
C LYS A 312 19.62 -17.99 8.42
N GLU A 313 20.26 -18.12 7.26
CA GLU A 313 20.90 -16.99 6.57
C GLU A 313 19.87 -15.94 6.17
N ALA A 314 18.75 -16.36 5.58
CA ALA A 314 17.69 -15.46 5.13
C ALA A 314 17.12 -14.63 6.29
N TRP A 315 16.83 -15.25 7.44
CA TRP A 315 16.40 -14.52 8.63
C TRP A 315 17.48 -13.64 9.24
N TRP A 316 18.73 -14.12 9.32
CA TRP A 316 19.84 -13.33 9.82
C TRP A 316 20.00 -12.03 9.02
N VAL A 317 19.98 -12.11 7.69
CA VAL A 317 20.05 -10.93 6.83
C VAL A 317 18.81 -10.06 7.00
N ALA A 318 17.62 -10.66 6.98
CA ALA A 318 16.37 -9.91 7.08
C ALA A 318 16.29 -9.08 8.36
N LEU A 319 16.61 -9.67 9.52
CA LEU A 319 16.55 -8.97 10.80
C LEU A 319 17.60 -7.85 10.93
N ASN A 320 18.68 -7.87 10.15
CA ASN A 320 19.68 -6.81 10.13
C ASN A 320 19.38 -5.70 9.10
N HIS A 321 18.44 -5.91 8.17
CA HIS A 321 18.12 -4.97 7.09
C HIS A 321 16.79 -4.23 7.26
N ILE A 322 16.01 -4.57 8.28
CA ILE A 322 14.69 -3.99 8.51
C ILE A 322 14.69 -2.95 9.63
N ASP A 323 13.93 -1.89 9.40
CA ASP A 323 13.27 -1.13 10.46
C ASP A 323 11.79 -1.59 10.44
N PRO A 324 11.28 -2.21 11.53
CA PRO A 324 9.96 -2.85 11.50
C PRO A 324 8.81 -1.94 11.07
N GLU A 325 8.77 -0.68 11.52
CA GLU A 325 7.70 0.26 11.16
C GLU A 325 7.81 0.68 9.69
N ARG A 326 9.04 0.91 9.22
CA ARG A 326 9.30 1.35 7.85
C ARG A 326 9.08 0.24 6.82
N ASP A 327 9.53 -0.98 7.11
CA ASP A 327 9.78 -2.02 6.10
C ASP A 327 8.82 -3.20 6.14
N VAL A 328 7.94 -3.26 7.14
CA VAL A 328 6.86 -4.24 7.20
C VAL A 328 5.57 -3.64 6.65
N ARG A 329 4.88 -4.39 5.81
CA ARG A 329 3.57 -4.02 5.27
C ARG A 329 2.56 -5.11 5.54
N PHE A 330 1.42 -4.72 6.07
CA PHE A 330 0.26 -5.57 6.17
C PHE A 330 -0.70 -5.27 5.01
N THR A 331 -1.26 -6.33 4.44
CA THR A 331 -2.38 -6.24 3.50
C THR A 331 -3.44 -7.26 3.87
N MET A 332 -4.64 -7.12 3.33
CA MET A 332 -5.70 -8.10 3.48
C MET A 332 -5.86 -8.88 2.18
N GLY A 333 -6.16 -10.17 2.27
CA GLY A 333 -6.34 -11.00 1.08
C GLY A 333 -6.89 -12.38 1.38
N PRO A 334 -6.99 -13.24 0.34
CA PRO A 334 -7.44 -14.61 0.48
C PRO A 334 -6.44 -15.42 1.32
N ILE A 335 -6.95 -16.32 2.14
CA ILE A 335 -6.17 -17.24 2.97
C ILE A 335 -6.69 -18.66 2.72
N ASP A 336 -5.84 -19.67 2.96
CA ASP A 336 -6.23 -21.07 2.85
C ASP A 336 -7.47 -21.36 3.73
N VAL A 337 -8.36 -22.22 3.22
CA VAL A 337 -9.56 -22.65 3.96
C VAL A 337 -9.20 -23.45 5.21
N LEU A 338 -8.02 -24.06 5.24
CA LEU A 338 -7.49 -24.87 6.35
C LEU A 338 -6.76 -24.02 7.41
N ASP A 339 -6.62 -22.71 7.19
CA ASP A 339 -5.89 -21.84 8.12
C ASP A 339 -6.75 -21.39 9.30
N HIS A 340 -6.65 -22.16 10.39
CA HIS A 340 -7.32 -21.90 11.67
C HIS A 340 -6.88 -20.59 12.35
N SER A 341 -5.77 -19.97 11.93
CA SER A 341 -5.26 -18.71 12.50
C SER A 341 -5.67 -17.47 11.70
N SER A 342 -6.50 -17.65 10.66
CA SER A 342 -7.07 -16.57 9.87
C SER A 342 -8.09 -15.75 10.66
N ARG A 343 -8.31 -14.49 10.27
CA ARG A 343 -9.27 -13.59 10.95
C ARG A 343 -10.72 -14.00 10.71
N GLY A 344 -10.97 -14.63 9.58
CA GLY A 344 -12.27 -15.14 9.18
C GLY A 344 -12.08 -16.18 8.10
N PHE A 345 -13.17 -16.88 7.80
CA PHE A 345 -13.18 -17.94 6.80
C PHE A 345 -12.60 -17.44 5.46
N THR A 346 -11.52 -18.10 5.00
CA THR A 346 -10.77 -17.82 3.76
C THR A 346 -10.29 -16.38 3.56
N TYR A 347 -10.24 -15.56 4.61
CA TYR A 347 -9.86 -14.15 4.54
C TYR A 347 -9.06 -13.69 5.76
N GLY A 348 -7.95 -13.01 5.53
CA GLY A 348 -7.08 -12.58 6.61
C GLY A 348 -5.98 -11.62 6.20
N SER A 349 -5.17 -11.26 7.19
CA SER A 349 -4.02 -10.40 7.00
C SER A 349 -2.82 -11.18 6.47
N LYS A 350 -2.04 -10.52 5.62
CA LYS A 350 -0.76 -10.96 5.08
C LYS A 350 0.32 -9.96 5.46
N MET A 351 1.55 -10.43 5.60
CA MET A 351 2.71 -9.65 6.01
C MET A 351 3.80 -9.72 4.93
N GLY A 352 4.23 -8.57 4.45
CA GLY A 352 5.37 -8.43 3.55
C GLY A 352 6.51 -7.75 4.28
N ILE A 353 7.71 -8.28 4.17
CA ILE A 353 8.93 -7.74 4.81
C ILE A 353 9.92 -7.36 3.72
N ASP A 354 10.17 -6.06 3.54
CA ASP A 354 11.26 -5.58 2.67
C ASP A 354 12.57 -5.68 3.45
N ALA A 355 13.21 -6.84 3.37
CA ALA A 355 14.50 -7.15 3.95
C ALA A 355 15.68 -6.86 3.01
N THR A 356 15.44 -6.13 1.91
CA THR A 356 16.51 -5.72 0.99
C THR A 356 17.31 -4.53 1.55
N ARG A 357 18.55 -4.35 1.09
CA ARG A 357 19.35 -3.17 1.38
C ARG A 357 18.61 -1.92 0.94
N LYS A 358 18.58 -0.91 1.82
CA LYS A 358 17.85 0.33 1.57
C LYS A 358 18.65 1.27 0.69
N TRP A 359 18.07 1.63 -0.44
CA TRP A 359 18.68 2.57 -1.38
C TRP A 359 18.22 3.99 -1.05
N LYS A 360 19.07 4.98 -1.33
CA LYS A 360 18.66 6.38 -1.26
C LYS A 360 17.55 6.61 -2.28
N ILE A 361 16.35 6.85 -1.79
CA ILE A 361 15.25 7.34 -2.61
C ILE A 361 15.61 8.77 -3.00
N TRP A 362 15.75 9.09 -4.28
CA TRP A 362 15.81 10.48 -4.73
C TRP A 362 14.52 11.14 -4.22
N ALA A 363 14.66 12.10 -3.31
CA ALA A 363 13.64 12.51 -2.37
C ALA A 363 12.28 12.86 -3.02
N LEU A 364 11.36 11.91 -3.00
CA LEU A 364 9.96 12.13 -2.67
C LEU A 364 9.71 11.43 -1.33
N SER A 365 10.47 11.82 -0.29
CA SER A 365 10.24 11.35 1.06
C SER A 365 8.91 11.93 1.54
N SER A 366 7.87 11.10 1.50
CA SER A 366 6.56 11.29 2.08
C SER A 366 6.55 11.26 3.61
N GLU A 367 7.66 11.65 4.24
CA GLU A 367 7.61 12.31 5.53
C GLU A 367 8.13 13.71 5.29
N MET A 368 7.24 14.66 4.98
CA MET A 368 7.53 16.06 5.22
C MET A 368 7.64 16.26 6.73
N ARG A 369 8.72 15.76 7.33
CA ARG A 369 9.19 16.18 8.65
C ARG A 369 9.43 17.68 8.52
N GLU A 370 8.79 18.45 9.39
CA GLU A 370 8.65 19.86 9.17
C GLU A 370 10.00 20.58 9.32
N GLY A 371 10.67 20.84 8.19
CA GLY A 371 11.93 21.58 8.20
C GLY A 371 12.61 21.75 6.84
N GLN A 372 12.37 20.84 5.89
CA GLN A 372 13.13 20.78 4.63
C GLN A 372 12.18 20.74 3.43
N THR A 373 11.94 21.90 2.83
CA THR A 373 11.11 22.02 1.61
C THR A 373 11.90 21.62 0.37
N PHE A 374 13.19 21.95 0.34
CA PHE A 374 14.08 21.63 -0.76
C PHE A 374 15.15 20.65 -0.29
N GLY A 375 15.36 19.57 -1.06
CA GLY A 375 16.47 18.63 -0.84
C GLY A 375 17.80 19.23 -1.28
N GLY A 376 18.84 19.06 -0.47
CA GLY A 376 20.19 19.52 -0.80
C GLY A 376 21.01 19.96 0.42
N GLU A 377 22.32 19.93 0.28
CA GLU A 377 23.30 20.26 1.33
C GLU A 377 23.88 21.68 1.20
N SER A 378 23.59 22.40 0.11
CA SER A 378 24.19 23.71 -0.15
C SER A 378 23.77 24.75 0.88
N LEU A 379 24.65 25.72 1.17
CA LEU A 379 24.37 26.80 2.12
C LEU A 379 23.11 27.59 1.73
N LEU A 380 22.88 27.80 0.44
CA LEU A 380 21.68 28.45 -0.08
C LEU A 380 20.42 27.64 0.26
N VAL A 381 20.42 26.32 0.02
CA VAL A 381 19.28 25.45 0.34
C VAL A 381 19.01 25.44 1.84
N ARG A 382 20.06 25.42 2.67
CA ARG A 382 19.95 25.52 4.13
C ARG A 382 19.26 26.82 4.55
N TYR A 383 19.60 27.96 3.94
CA TYR A 383 18.94 29.23 4.24
C TYR A 383 17.49 29.31 3.71
N ILE A 384 17.22 28.78 2.53
CA ILE A 384 15.86 28.70 1.96
C ILE A 384 14.94 27.87 2.87
N ASN A 385 15.43 26.72 3.33
CA ASN A 385 14.73 25.88 4.30
C ASN A 385 14.63 26.56 5.67
N PHE A 386 15.67 27.30 6.10
CA PHE A 386 15.71 28.06 7.35
C PHE A 386 14.61 29.12 7.45
N VAL A 387 14.16 29.70 6.34
CA VAL A 387 13.09 30.71 6.37
C VAL A 387 11.77 30.25 5.76
N LYS A 388 11.69 28.98 5.33
CA LYS A 388 10.56 28.42 4.57
C LYS A 388 10.12 29.36 3.44
N LEU A 389 11.00 29.55 2.45
CA LEU A 389 10.74 30.46 1.32
C LEU A 389 9.34 30.34 0.68
N PRO A 390 8.71 29.15 0.49
CA PRO A 390 7.35 29.07 -0.06
C PRO A 390 6.32 29.85 0.77
N HIS A 391 6.47 29.91 2.09
CA HIS A 391 5.53 30.64 2.96
C HIS A 391 5.66 32.16 2.77
N THR A 392 6.83 32.63 2.34
CA THR A 392 7.04 34.04 1.99
C THR A 392 6.30 34.36 0.68
N VAL A 393 6.39 33.47 -0.31
CA VAL A 393 5.67 33.61 -1.60
C VAL A 393 4.15 33.66 -1.37
N PHE A 394 3.62 32.86 -0.44
CA PHE A 394 2.19 32.84 -0.14
C PHE A 394 1.69 34.01 0.71
N ALA A 395 2.57 34.69 1.45
CA ALA A 395 2.16 35.83 2.27
C ALA A 395 2.33 37.19 1.55
N LEU A 396 3.20 37.26 0.54
CA LEU A 396 3.46 38.46 -0.26
C LEU A 396 2.20 39.06 -0.93
N PRO A 397 1.23 38.27 -1.45
CA PRO A 397 0.02 38.82 -2.07
C PRO A 397 -0.77 39.79 -1.18
N PHE A 398 -0.80 39.58 0.14
CA PHE A 398 -1.45 40.52 1.06
C PHE A 398 -0.69 41.84 1.22
N ALA A 399 0.65 41.83 1.20
CA ALA A 399 1.43 43.06 1.16
C ALA A 399 1.15 43.84 -0.13
N LEU A 400 1.08 43.14 -1.25
CA LEU A 400 0.79 43.72 -2.56
C LEU A 400 -0.67 44.19 -2.69
N LEU A 401 -1.61 43.61 -1.94
CA LEU A 401 -2.99 44.09 -1.87
C LEU A 401 -3.06 45.52 -1.33
N GLY A 402 -2.24 45.85 -0.32
CA GLY A 402 -2.07 47.23 0.16
C GLY A 402 -1.52 48.17 -0.91
N VAL A 403 -0.56 47.69 -1.71
CA VAL A 403 0.01 48.42 -2.86
C VAL A 403 -1.05 48.68 -3.93
N ILE A 404 -1.88 47.68 -4.28
CA ILE A 404 -2.95 47.83 -5.27
C ILE A 404 -3.92 48.93 -4.83
N VAL A 405 -4.40 48.90 -3.59
CA VAL A 405 -5.36 49.91 -3.14
C VAL A 405 -4.73 51.30 -3.07
N ALA A 406 -3.45 51.39 -2.68
CA ALA A 406 -2.72 52.65 -2.75
C ALA A 406 -2.49 53.15 -4.19
N SER A 407 -2.44 52.26 -5.18
CA SER A 407 -2.22 52.60 -6.59
C SER A 407 -3.37 53.38 -7.24
N TYR A 408 -4.55 53.42 -6.60
CA TYR A 408 -5.64 54.31 -6.99
C TYR A 408 -5.41 55.77 -6.55
N LYS A 409 -4.52 56.00 -5.58
CA LYS A 409 -4.19 57.33 -5.06
C LYS A 409 -2.89 57.89 -5.62
N GLN A 410 -1.87 57.04 -5.78
CA GLN A 410 -0.56 57.46 -6.27
C GLN A 410 0.02 56.42 -7.24
N PRO A 411 0.76 56.83 -8.27
CA PRO A 411 1.36 55.91 -9.22
C PRO A 411 2.42 55.03 -8.56
N VAL A 412 2.39 53.73 -8.87
CA VAL A 412 3.38 52.77 -8.37
C VAL A 412 4.53 52.70 -9.37
N THR A 413 5.74 53.06 -8.92
CA THR A 413 6.96 52.92 -9.73
C THR A 413 7.61 51.56 -9.51
N TRP A 414 8.37 51.09 -10.50
CA TRP A 414 9.16 49.85 -10.38
C TRP A 414 10.11 49.87 -9.18
N ARG A 415 10.73 51.02 -8.90
CA ARG A 415 11.59 51.19 -7.73
C ARG A 415 10.84 50.89 -6.44
N VAL A 416 9.66 51.48 -6.25
CA VAL A 416 8.88 51.31 -5.02
C VAL A 416 8.34 49.87 -4.92
N ALA A 417 7.85 49.30 -6.03
CA ALA A 417 7.40 47.90 -6.04
C ALA A 417 8.51 46.91 -5.63
N ILE A 418 9.73 47.08 -6.18
CA ILE A 418 10.89 46.26 -5.81
C ILE A 418 11.25 46.46 -4.34
N LEU A 419 11.28 47.70 -3.84
CA LEU A 419 11.58 48.00 -2.44
C LEU A 419 10.55 47.40 -1.48
N VAL A 420 9.26 47.41 -1.82
CA VAL A 420 8.22 46.74 -1.03
C VAL A 420 8.45 45.23 -0.96
N ILE A 421 8.77 44.58 -2.09
CA ILE A 421 9.05 43.14 -2.13
C ILE A 421 10.30 42.82 -1.30
N VAL A 422 11.36 43.62 -1.42
CA VAL A 422 12.60 43.46 -0.64
C VAL A 422 12.33 43.66 0.84
N ALA A 423 11.62 44.72 1.24
CA ALA A 423 11.27 44.99 2.62
C ALA A 423 10.42 43.86 3.22
N PHE A 424 9.36 43.43 2.51
CA PHE A 424 8.51 42.33 2.97
C PHE A 424 9.30 41.03 3.15
N THR A 425 10.10 40.66 2.16
CA THR A 425 10.91 39.44 2.17
C THR A 425 11.92 39.47 3.31
N ALA A 426 12.59 40.60 3.51
CA ALA A 426 13.55 40.80 4.60
C ALA A 426 12.88 40.76 5.99
N ALA A 427 11.74 41.42 6.17
CA ALA A 427 10.97 41.36 7.41
C ALA A 427 10.50 39.94 7.75
N ARG A 428 9.97 39.21 6.76
CA ARG A 428 9.61 37.79 6.91
C ARG A 428 10.79 36.93 7.28
N PHE A 429 11.95 37.16 6.65
CA PHE A 429 13.19 36.48 6.98
C PHE A 429 13.58 36.71 8.44
N VAL A 430 13.54 37.96 8.92
CA VAL A 430 13.83 38.29 10.33
C VAL A 430 12.86 37.57 11.26
N ALA A 431 11.56 37.67 11.01
CA ALA A 431 10.51 37.05 11.83
C ALA A 431 10.72 35.53 11.97
N MET A 432 10.84 34.82 10.85
CA MET A 432 10.99 33.36 10.82
C MET A 432 12.36 32.91 11.34
N GLY A 433 13.43 33.62 10.97
CA GLY A 433 14.79 33.30 11.40
C GLY A 433 14.97 33.50 12.91
N PHE A 434 14.49 34.63 13.44
CA PHE A 434 14.50 34.90 14.87
C PHE A 434 13.67 33.87 15.64
N ASN A 435 12.50 33.49 15.13
CA ASN A 435 11.67 32.44 15.73
C ASN A 435 12.42 31.12 15.89
N ARG A 436 13.10 30.66 14.83
CA ARG A 436 13.89 29.42 14.90
C ARG A 436 15.08 29.51 15.84
N ILE A 437 15.69 30.69 15.97
CA ILE A 437 16.77 30.91 16.93
C ILE A 437 16.24 30.86 18.37
N ALA A 438 15.11 31.52 18.63
CA ALA A 438 14.47 31.59 19.95
C ALA A 438 13.95 30.23 20.41
N ASP A 439 13.37 29.44 19.49
CA ASP A 439 12.73 28.17 19.81
C ASP A 439 13.63 26.95 19.58
N ARG A 440 14.91 27.12 19.20
CA ARG A 440 15.83 26.00 18.87
C ARG A 440 15.86 24.83 19.86
N ARG A 441 15.74 25.12 21.17
CA ARG A 441 15.76 24.09 22.24
C ARG A 441 14.41 23.38 22.38
N ILE A 442 13.32 24.08 22.08
CA ILE A 442 11.98 23.51 22.02
C ILE A 442 11.87 22.67 20.76
N ASP A 443 12.36 23.20 19.63
CA ASP A 443 12.37 22.51 18.35
C ASP A 443 13.17 21.20 18.39
N ALA A 444 14.32 21.19 19.07
CA ALA A 444 15.11 19.97 19.24
C ALA A 444 14.41 18.85 20.03
N ARG A 445 13.37 19.18 20.81
CA ARG A 445 12.60 18.22 21.62
C ARG A 445 11.27 17.85 20.99
N ASN A 446 10.76 18.66 20.06
CA ASN A 446 9.50 18.37 19.36
C ASN A 446 9.75 17.35 18.24
N PRO A 447 9.10 16.16 18.25
CA PRO A 447 9.27 15.14 17.23
C PRO A 447 9.06 15.63 15.78
N ARG A 448 8.20 16.65 15.61
CA ARG A 448 7.86 17.23 14.31
C ARG A 448 8.93 18.20 13.79
N THR A 449 9.62 18.91 14.67
CA THR A 449 10.52 20.02 14.32
C THR A 449 12.00 19.76 14.64
N GLN A 450 12.32 18.62 15.26
CA GLN A 450 13.69 18.19 15.56
C GLN A 450 14.59 18.04 14.31
N SER A 451 14.00 17.92 13.11
CA SER A 451 14.72 17.82 11.84
C SER A 451 15.06 19.18 11.20
N ARG A 452 14.73 20.31 11.85
CA ARG A 452 15.05 21.66 11.37
C ARG A 452 16.55 21.94 11.43
N GLU A 453 16.94 23.02 10.75
CA GLU A 453 18.36 23.23 10.42
C GLU A 453 19.24 23.58 11.64
N LEU A 454 18.66 24.22 12.66
CA LEU A 454 19.34 24.53 13.92
C LEU A 454 19.42 23.29 14.85
N PRO A 455 18.33 22.58 15.17
CA PRO A 455 18.38 21.31 15.93
C PRO A 455 19.34 20.25 15.35
N THR A 456 19.39 20.12 14.02
CA THR A 456 20.23 19.12 13.34
C THR A 456 21.68 19.57 13.16
N GLY A 457 22.03 20.81 13.51
CA GLY A 457 23.37 21.37 13.31
C GLY A 457 23.74 21.70 11.86
N ARG A 458 22.80 21.59 10.90
CA ARG A 458 23.01 21.97 9.49
C ARG A 458 23.31 23.46 9.32
N LEU A 459 22.75 24.29 10.20
CA LEU A 459 23.13 25.68 10.37
C LEU A 459 23.64 25.89 11.80
N THR A 460 24.77 26.58 11.93
CA THR A 460 25.26 27.03 13.22
C THR A 460 24.44 28.22 13.72
N ILE A 461 24.42 28.43 15.04
CA ILE A 461 23.73 29.58 15.64
C ILE A 461 24.30 30.93 15.13
N SER A 462 25.61 31.00 14.91
CA SER A 462 26.28 32.20 14.39
C SER A 462 25.86 32.48 12.95
N GLN A 463 25.77 31.45 12.10
CA GLN A 463 25.26 31.58 10.73
C GLN A 463 23.80 32.02 10.67
N ALA A 464 22.97 31.55 11.60
CA ALA A 464 21.57 31.97 11.71
C ALA A 464 21.46 33.45 12.14
N TRP A 465 22.19 33.87 13.17
CA TRP A 465 22.22 35.27 13.60
C TRP A 465 22.76 36.20 12.52
N ALA A 466 23.84 35.82 11.84
CA ALA A 466 24.41 36.62 10.75
C ALA A 466 23.38 36.86 9.64
N ALA A 467 22.62 35.82 9.26
CA ALA A 467 21.57 35.96 8.26
C ALA A 467 20.38 36.81 8.73
N VAL A 468 19.96 36.66 9.99
CA VAL A 468 18.88 37.48 10.58
C VAL A 468 19.30 38.95 10.67
N ILE A 469 20.53 39.25 11.09
CA ILE A 469 21.07 40.62 11.15
C ILE A 469 21.19 41.20 9.74
N GLY A 470 21.69 40.42 8.77
CA GLY A 470 21.75 40.84 7.37
C GLY A 470 20.37 41.21 6.81
N ALA A 471 19.36 40.36 7.05
CA ALA A 471 17.98 40.65 6.65
C ALA A 471 17.41 41.89 7.37
N MET A 472 17.74 42.09 8.64
CA MET A 472 17.34 43.28 9.40
C MET A 472 17.91 44.57 8.79
N VAL A 473 19.18 44.57 8.39
CA VAL A 473 19.82 45.71 7.71
C VAL A 473 19.14 45.99 6.36
N VAL A 474 18.88 44.94 5.58
CA VAL A 474 18.17 45.07 4.29
C VAL A 474 16.77 45.64 4.49
N PHE A 475 16.04 45.19 5.51
CA PHE A 475 14.71 45.71 5.83
C PHE A 475 14.75 47.19 6.21
N LEU A 476 15.65 47.60 7.11
CA LEU A 476 15.79 48.99 7.54
C LEU A 476 16.17 49.91 6.37
N PHE A 477 17.10 49.46 5.53
CA PHE A 477 17.49 50.19 4.33
C PHE A 477 16.32 50.34 3.34
N ALA A 478 15.60 49.25 3.07
CA ALA A 478 14.46 49.29 2.16
C ALA A 478 13.35 50.19 2.70
N ALA A 479 13.03 50.13 3.99
CA ALA A 479 12.04 50.99 4.63
C ALA A 479 12.44 52.48 4.60
N TRP A 480 13.71 52.78 4.83
CA TRP A 480 14.26 54.13 4.67
C TRP A 480 14.17 54.64 3.23
N ALA A 481 14.47 53.77 2.25
CA ALA A 481 14.43 54.10 0.83
C ALA A 481 13.01 54.23 0.25
N LEU A 482 11.99 53.75 0.96
CA LEU A 482 10.58 53.89 0.60
C LEU A 482 10.06 55.30 0.92
N ASN A 483 10.02 55.69 2.20
CA ASN A 483 9.65 57.03 2.65
C ASN A 483 9.95 57.24 4.16
N PRO A 484 9.93 58.49 4.67
CA PRO A 484 10.24 58.77 6.08
C PRO A 484 9.33 58.07 7.10
N LEU A 485 8.05 57.88 6.77
CA LEU A 485 7.10 57.20 7.67
C LEU A 485 7.44 55.71 7.79
N CYS A 486 7.76 55.04 6.69
CA CYS A 486 8.27 53.67 6.70
C CYS A 486 9.56 53.56 7.51
N ALA A 487 10.49 54.51 7.36
CA ALA A 487 11.74 54.54 8.12
C ALA A 487 11.49 54.63 9.63
N ALA A 488 10.56 55.50 10.06
CA ALA A 488 10.20 55.68 11.46
C ALA A 488 9.48 54.46 12.06
N LEU A 489 8.64 53.78 11.29
CA LEU A 489 7.89 52.60 11.74
C LEU A 489 8.72 51.30 11.70
N ALA A 490 9.80 51.24 10.93
CA ALA A 490 10.57 50.01 10.72
C ALA A 490 11.13 49.38 12.02
N PRO A 491 11.73 50.14 12.97
CA PRO A 491 12.18 49.55 14.25
C PRO A 491 11.02 48.96 15.06
N VAL A 492 9.86 49.63 15.07
CA VAL A 492 8.65 49.15 15.77
C VAL A 492 8.14 47.86 15.11
N ALA A 493 8.12 47.82 13.78
CA ALA A 493 7.74 46.63 13.02
C ALA A 493 8.68 45.44 13.32
N LEU A 494 10.00 45.66 13.38
CA LEU A 494 10.97 44.61 13.72
C LEU A 494 10.75 44.05 15.13
N ILE A 495 10.53 44.92 16.12
CA ILE A 495 10.23 44.49 17.49
C ILE A 495 8.95 43.67 17.52
N TRP A 496 7.90 44.14 16.84
CA TRP A 496 6.61 43.44 16.78
C TRP A 496 6.73 42.04 16.14
N ILE A 497 7.41 41.92 15.00
CA ILE A 497 7.57 40.62 14.31
C ILE A 497 8.65 39.72 14.92
N ALA A 498 9.48 40.21 15.85
CA ALA A 498 10.40 39.35 16.61
C ALA A 498 9.75 38.86 17.92
N THR A 499 8.94 39.70 18.57
CA THR A 499 8.35 39.39 19.88
C THR A 499 7.32 38.25 19.84
N TYR A 500 6.68 37.98 18.69
CA TYR A 500 5.76 36.83 18.57
C TYR A 500 6.45 35.50 18.90
N SER A 501 7.75 35.37 18.68
CA SER A 501 8.48 34.13 18.98
C SER A 501 8.46 33.76 20.46
N TYR A 502 8.15 34.71 21.34
CA TYR A 502 8.07 34.47 22.79
C TYR A 502 6.65 34.24 23.33
N THR A 503 5.61 34.46 22.54
CA THR A 503 4.22 34.52 23.07
C THR A 503 3.73 33.20 23.64
N LYS A 504 4.17 32.06 23.07
CA LYS A 504 3.90 30.73 23.64
C LYS A 504 4.39 30.56 25.09
N ARG A 505 5.32 31.39 25.58
CA ARG A 505 5.86 31.28 26.94
C ARG A 505 4.97 31.94 27.99
N PHE A 506 4.04 32.82 27.61
CA PHE A 506 3.27 33.61 28.59
C PHE A 506 1.78 33.83 28.26
N THR A 507 1.33 33.61 27.01
CA THR A 507 -0.09 33.81 26.63
C THR A 507 -0.66 32.64 25.83
N ASP A 508 -1.92 32.30 26.09
CA ASP A 508 -2.66 31.30 25.31
C ASP A 508 -3.11 31.86 23.95
N TRP A 509 -3.10 33.18 23.78
CA TRP A 509 -3.55 33.87 22.57
C TRP A 509 -2.43 34.08 21.53
N THR A 510 -1.42 33.20 21.55
CA THR A 510 -0.23 33.27 20.68
C THR A 510 -0.56 33.35 19.20
N HIS A 511 -1.62 32.65 18.75
CA HIS A 511 -2.03 32.62 17.33
C HIS A 511 -2.49 33.98 16.82
N LEU A 512 -3.18 34.77 17.66
CA LEU A 512 -3.60 36.13 17.33
C LEU A 512 -2.40 37.07 17.23
N TRP A 513 -1.39 36.88 18.08
CA TRP A 513 -0.16 37.67 18.02
C TRP A 513 0.65 37.36 16.76
N LEU A 514 0.81 36.08 16.41
CA LEU A 514 1.41 35.66 15.15
C LEU A 514 0.64 36.24 13.95
N GLY A 515 -0.69 36.18 13.98
CA GLY A 515 -1.53 36.79 12.96
C GLY A 515 -1.31 38.31 12.87
N GLY A 516 -1.22 38.99 14.01
CA GLY A 516 -0.89 40.40 14.10
C GLY A 516 0.49 40.74 13.52
N ALA A 517 1.48 39.86 13.66
CA ALA A 517 2.80 40.04 13.06
C ALA A 517 2.78 39.96 11.53
N LEU A 518 1.81 39.26 10.91
CA LEU A 518 1.59 39.32 9.46
C LEU A 518 0.62 40.44 9.04
N ALA A 519 -0.32 40.82 9.89
CA ALA A 519 -1.32 41.85 9.61
C ALA A 519 -0.74 43.22 9.26
N ILE A 520 0.49 43.52 9.71
CA ILE A 520 1.18 44.76 9.35
C ILE A 520 1.62 44.81 7.88
N ALA A 521 1.63 43.67 7.17
CA ALA A 521 2.10 43.60 5.78
C ALA A 521 1.23 44.39 4.78
N PRO A 522 -0.10 44.21 4.70
CA PRO A 522 -0.96 45.05 3.85
C PRO A 522 -0.89 46.53 4.24
N VAL A 523 -0.78 46.83 5.55
CA VAL A 523 -0.62 48.21 6.07
C VAL A 523 0.68 48.82 5.56
N GLY A 524 1.79 48.11 5.69
CA GLY A 524 3.09 48.52 5.19
C GLY A 524 3.11 48.69 3.67
N GLY A 525 2.45 47.81 2.92
CA GLY A 525 2.30 47.93 1.47
C GLY A 525 1.59 49.21 1.04
N TYR A 526 0.51 49.59 1.74
CA TYR A 526 -0.19 50.85 1.47
C TYR A 526 0.65 52.07 1.82
N VAL A 527 1.20 52.10 3.05
CA VAL A 527 2.01 53.22 3.56
C VAL A 527 3.30 53.41 2.76
N ALA A 528 3.87 52.34 2.20
CA ALA A 528 5.03 52.41 1.32
C ALA A 528 4.78 53.23 0.06
N ILE A 529 3.53 53.24 -0.44
CA ILE A 529 3.14 54.03 -1.61
C ILE A 529 2.70 55.43 -1.18
N THR A 530 1.80 55.55 -0.20
CA THR A 530 1.13 56.82 0.10
C THR A 530 1.91 57.73 1.05
N GLY A 531 2.81 57.18 1.87
CA GLY A 531 3.45 57.91 2.97
C GLY A 531 2.48 58.38 4.06
N ALA A 532 1.23 57.88 4.05
CA ALA A 532 0.16 58.34 4.92
C ALA A 532 -0.79 57.19 5.30
N TRP A 533 -1.57 57.41 6.36
CA TRP A 533 -2.64 56.49 6.75
C TRP A 533 -3.77 56.47 5.71
N SER A 534 -4.61 55.43 5.70
CA SER A 534 -5.69 55.33 4.72
C SER A 534 -6.80 56.34 4.94
N GLU A 535 -7.45 56.68 3.83
CA GLU A 535 -8.78 57.30 3.82
C GLU A 535 -9.69 56.37 3.01
N PRO A 536 -10.78 55.84 3.59
CA PRO A 536 -11.22 56.07 4.98
C PRO A 536 -10.26 55.50 6.03
N TRP A 537 -10.25 56.08 7.24
CA TRP A 537 -9.29 55.76 8.30
C TRP A 537 -9.33 54.31 8.77
N TRP A 538 -10.49 53.64 8.66
CA TRP A 538 -10.68 52.27 9.12
C TRP A 538 -10.18 51.22 8.11
N LEU A 539 -9.87 51.61 6.86
CA LEU A 539 -9.56 50.67 5.79
C LEU A 539 -8.35 49.77 6.12
N LEU A 540 -7.25 50.36 6.60
CA LEU A 540 -6.06 49.59 6.98
C LEU A 540 -6.27 48.71 8.22
N LEU A 541 -7.15 49.13 9.14
CA LEU A 541 -7.49 48.32 10.31
C LEU A 541 -8.27 47.06 9.92
N VAL A 542 -9.18 47.20 8.97
CA VAL A 542 -10.02 46.08 8.51
C VAL A 542 -9.20 45.05 7.74
N ILE A 543 -8.27 45.46 6.85
CA ILE A 543 -7.40 44.48 6.19
C ILE A 543 -6.38 43.84 7.16
N ALA A 544 -5.89 44.60 8.14
CA ALA A 544 -5.06 44.04 9.21
C ALA A 544 -5.85 42.99 10.01
N LEU A 545 -7.11 43.27 10.35
CA LEU A 545 -8.00 42.31 11.03
C LEU A 545 -8.22 41.06 10.17
N ALA A 546 -8.48 41.22 8.87
CA ALA A 546 -8.65 40.10 7.95
C ALA A 546 -7.43 39.17 7.98
N VAL A 547 -6.25 39.73 7.75
CA VAL A 547 -4.99 38.97 7.75
C VAL A 547 -4.70 38.36 9.12
N MET A 548 -4.93 39.10 10.21
CA MET A 548 -4.74 38.59 11.57
C MET A 548 -5.60 37.36 11.85
N CYS A 549 -6.90 37.45 11.57
CA CYS A 549 -7.85 36.38 11.85
C CYS A 549 -7.65 35.18 10.93
N TRP A 550 -7.34 35.40 9.64
CA TRP A 550 -6.97 34.32 8.72
C TRP A 550 -5.74 33.56 9.21
N VAL A 551 -4.67 34.27 9.57
CA VAL A 551 -3.43 33.64 10.05
C VAL A 551 -3.62 32.92 11.36
N ALA A 552 -4.32 33.54 12.30
CA ALA A 552 -4.61 32.91 13.58
C ALA A 552 -5.45 31.64 13.42
N GLY A 553 -6.44 31.64 12.51
CA GLY A 553 -7.29 30.48 12.26
C GLY A 553 -6.51 29.26 11.73
N PHE A 554 -5.64 29.44 10.73
CA PHE A 554 -4.85 28.32 10.23
C PHE A 554 -3.71 27.93 11.19
N ASP A 555 -3.13 28.87 11.94
CA ASP A 555 -2.07 28.54 12.90
C ASP A 555 -2.60 27.71 14.09
N ILE A 556 -3.87 27.90 14.44
CA ILE A 556 -4.56 27.00 15.38
C ILE A 556 -4.57 25.56 14.85
N PHE A 557 -4.79 25.35 13.55
CA PHE A 557 -4.72 24.01 12.95
C PHE A 557 -3.33 23.39 13.01
N TYR A 558 -2.26 24.18 12.81
CA TYR A 558 -0.91 23.70 13.06
C TYR A 558 -0.72 23.25 14.49
N ALA A 559 -1.19 24.07 15.45
CA ALA A 559 -1.02 23.79 16.86
C ALA A 559 -1.81 22.56 17.35
N LEU A 560 -2.82 22.08 16.60
CA LEU A 560 -3.48 20.81 16.89
C LEU A 560 -2.49 19.62 16.85
N GLN A 561 -1.49 19.66 15.96
CA GLN A 561 -0.48 18.61 15.84
C GLN A 561 0.50 18.60 17.03
N ASP A 562 0.70 19.76 17.65
CA ASP A 562 1.65 19.94 18.75
C ASP A 562 0.98 19.92 20.14
N GLU A 563 -0.34 19.66 20.25
CA GLU A 563 -1.08 19.81 21.52
C GLU A 563 -0.44 19.01 22.68
N ALA A 564 -0.18 17.73 22.45
CA ALA A 564 0.40 16.86 23.47
C ALA A 564 1.80 17.32 23.88
N PHE A 565 2.61 17.72 22.90
CA PHE A 565 3.96 18.22 23.12
C PHE A 565 3.95 19.56 23.88
N ASP A 566 3.16 20.54 23.42
CA ASP A 566 3.01 21.85 24.05
C ASP A 566 2.53 21.70 25.51
N ARG A 567 1.64 20.74 25.80
CA ARG A 567 1.19 20.44 27.16
C ARG A 567 2.32 19.91 28.05
N VAL A 568 3.16 19.00 27.55
CA VAL A 568 4.31 18.44 28.29
C VAL A 568 5.36 19.51 28.55
N GLU A 569 5.66 20.34 27.54
CA GLU A 569 6.64 21.42 27.63
C GLU A 569 6.12 22.68 28.34
N ARG A 570 4.88 22.65 28.86
CA ARG A 570 4.21 23.77 29.53
C ARG A 570 4.15 25.03 28.68
N LEU A 571 4.04 24.87 27.37
CA LEU A 571 3.82 25.95 26.41
C LEU A 571 2.34 26.32 26.39
N ARG A 572 2.08 27.62 26.23
CA ARG A 572 0.74 28.18 26.17
C ARG A 572 0.30 28.35 24.72
N SER A 573 -0.88 27.84 24.42
CA SER A 573 -1.55 28.01 23.13
C SER A 573 -3.06 27.85 23.32
N LEU A 574 -3.83 28.35 22.37
CA LEU A 574 -5.29 28.27 22.43
C LEU A 574 -5.76 26.81 22.41
N VAL A 575 -5.01 25.97 21.69
CA VAL A 575 -5.21 24.52 21.64
C VAL A 575 -4.99 23.89 23.00
N VAL A 576 -3.89 24.17 23.69
CA VAL A 576 -3.60 23.62 25.04
C VAL A 576 -4.67 24.05 26.06
N ARG A 577 -5.14 25.31 25.97
CA ARG A 577 -6.15 25.87 26.87
C ARG A 577 -7.55 25.30 26.65
N LEU A 578 -8.00 25.21 25.40
CA LEU A 578 -9.40 24.92 25.06
C LEU A 578 -9.64 23.47 24.60
N GLY A 579 -8.59 22.75 24.21
CA GLY A 579 -8.65 21.43 23.58
C GLY A 579 -9.07 21.48 22.11
N GLN A 580 -8.88 20.36 21.39
CA GLN A 580 -9.05 20.29 19.93
C GLN A 580 -10.41 20.80 19.42
N ALA A 581 -11.51 20.30 19.98
CA ALA A 581 -12.85 20.61 19.47
C ALA A 581 -13.20 22.10 19.57
N ARG A 582 -12.89 22.73 20.70
CA ARG A 582 -13.12 24.17 20.91
C ARG A 582 -12.13 25.01 20.11
N ALA A 583 -10.88 24.57 19.96
CA ALA A 583 -9.89 25.25 19.14
C ALA A 583 -10.31 25.28 17.66
N ILE A 584 -10.79 24.15 17.11
CA ILE A 584 -11.35 24.06 15.75
C ILE A 584 -12.53 25.02 15.58
N PHE A 585 -13.42 25.11 16.58
CA PHE A 585 -14.53 26.07 16.54
C PHE A 585 -14.04 27.53 16.53
N VAL A 586 -13.04 27.87 17.35
CA VAL A 586 -12.45 29.22 17.33
C VAL A 586 -11.79 29.52 15.98
N ALA A 587 -11.09 28.56 15.37
CA ALA A 587 -10.54 28.73 14.02
C ALA A 587 -11.64 29.02 12.97
N LYS A 588 -12.80 28.37 13.06
CA LYS A 588 -13.98 28.66 12.21
C LYS A 588 -14.46 30.10 12.39
N LEU A 589 -14.57 30.56 13.63
CA LEU A 589 -15.01 31.92 13.94
C LEU A 589 -14.02 32.96 13.37
N LEU A 590 -12.71 32.73 13.57
CA LEU A 590 -11.66 33.62 13.06
C LEU A 590 -11.68 33.69 11.53
N HIS A 591 -11.81 32.56 10.84
CA HIS A 591 -11.94 32.54 9.38
C HIS A 591 -13.21 33.25 8.89
N GLY A 592 -14.34 33.11 9.61
CA GLY A 592 -15.56 33.87 9.33
C GLY A 592 -15.36 35.39 9.48
N ILE A 593 -14.69 35.83 10.55
CA ILE A 593 -14.33 37.24 10.75
C ILE A 593 -13.41 37.73 9.63
N SER A 594 -12.45 36.91 9.20
CA SER A 594 -11.56 37.26 8.09
C SER A 594 -12.32 37.51 6.80
N ILE A 595 -13.28 36.65 6.45
CA ILE A 595 -14.08 36.81 5.22
C ILE A 595 -14.91 38.10 5.29
N ALA A 596 -15.58 38.35 6.43
CA ALA A 596 -16.34 39.58 6.63
C ALA A 596 -15.45 40.83 6.53
N ALA A 597 -14.24 40.78 7.09
CA ALA A 597 -13.27 41.86 7.01
C ALA A 597 -12.75 42.07 5.56
N LEU A 598 -12.52 41.00 4.79
CA LEU A 598 -12.16 41.13 3.36
C LEU A 598 -13.27 41.78 2.54
N VAL A 599 -14.54 41.45 2.80
CA VAL A 599 -15.69 42.09 2.14
C VAL A 599 -15.75 43.57 2.51
N ALA A 600 -15.63 43.91 3.80
CA ALA A 600 -15.62 45.29 4.26
C ALA A 600 -14.43 46.10 3.70
N PHE A 601 -13.25 45.47 3.55
CA PHE A 601 -12.10 46.06 2.89
C PHE A 601 -12.38 46.36 1.41
N GLY A 602 -12.96 45.41 0.67
CA GLY A 602 -13.34 45.62 -0.74
C GLY A 602 -14.30 46.79 -0.90
N TYR A 603 -15.29 46.89 -0.01
CA TYR A 603 -16.23 48.00 0.03
C TYR A 603 -15.52 49.34 0.30
N GLY A 604 -14.68 49.40 1.33
CA GLY A 604 -13.94 50.63 1.68
C GLY A 604 -12.89 51.05 0.66
N ALA A 605 -12.33 50.10 -0.09
CA ALA A 605 -11.36 50.33 -1.14
C ALA A 605 -12.00 50.63 -2.51
N GLY A 606 -13.32 50.48 -2.65
CA GLY A 606 -14.04 50.67 -3.92
C GLY A 606 -13.70 49.60 -4.98
N LEU A 607 -13.40 48.37 -4.56
CA LEU A 607 -13.06 47.27 -5.47
C LEU A 607 -14.31 46.69 -6.15
N GLY A 608 -14.09 46.14 -7.34
CA GLY A 608 -15.13 45.65 -8.25
C GLY A 608 -15.44 44.16 -8.10
N LEU A 609 -16.12 43.62 -9.10
CA LEU A 609 -16.61 42.24 -9.08
C LEU A 609 -15.46 41.22 -9.04
N ALA A 610 -14.31 41.50 -9.67
CA ALA A 610 -13.22 40.52 -9.71
C ALA A 610 -12.61 40.27 -8.32
N TYR A 611 -12.50 41.31 -7.48
CA TYR A 611 -12.10 41.16 -6.08
C TYR A 611 -13.08 40.29 -5.29
N TYR A 612 -14.38 40.56 -5.39
CA TYR A 612 -15.38 39.77 -4.67
C TYR A 612 -15.44 38.31 -5.13
N LEU A 613 -15.20 38.04 -6.42
CA LEU A 613 -15.02 36.67 -6.92
C LEU A 613 -13.79 36.01 -6.29
N GLY A 614 -12.66 36.72 -6.18
CA GLY A 614 -11.48 36.26 -5.47
C GLY A 614 -11.76 35.93 -4.00
N VAL A 615 -12.50 36.79 -3.29
CA VAL A 615 -12.93 36.56 -1.90
C VAL A 615 -13.87 35.35 -1.80
N ALA A 616 -14.81 35.18 -2.73
CA ALA A 616 -15.73 34.04 -2.75
C ALA A 616 -14.99 32.71 -2.97
N ILE A 617 -14.02 32.67 -3.89
CA ILE A 617 -13.15 31.50 -4.10
C ILE A 617 -12.34 31.20 -2.83
N GLY A 618 -11.76 32.24 -2.22
CA GLY A 618 -11.04 32.11 -0.95
C GLY A 618 -11.91 31.53 0.17
N ALA A 619 -13.16 32.02 0.30
CA ALA A 619 -14.12 31.50 1.26
C ALA A 619 -14.48 30.02 1.00
N GLY A 620 -14.63 29.62 -0.27
CA GLY A 620 -14.85 28.22 -0.65
C GLY A 620 -13.68 27.31 -0.27
N LEU A 621 -12.45 27.76 -0.50
CA LEU A 621 -11.23 27.02 -0.10
C LEU A 621 -11.13 26.85 1.42
N ILE A 622 -11.44 27.91 2.17
CA ILE A 622 -11.48 27.87 3.64
C ILE A 622 -12.58 26.92 4.12
N ALA A 623 -13.77 26.95 3.51
CA ALA A 623 -14.86 26.04 3.87
C ALA A 623 -14.47 24.57 3.64
N TRP A 624 -13.78 24.29 2.52
CA TRP A 624 -13.25 22.97 2.21
C TRP A 624 -12.20 22.50 3.22
N GLU A 625 -11.26 23.38 3.61
CA GLU A 625 -10.27 23.10 4.66
C GLU A 625 -10.95 22.64 5.97
N HIS A 626 -12.00 23.34 6.39
CA HIS A 626 -12.76 23.02 7.61
C HIS A 626 -13.55 21.70 7.53
N GLN A 627 -13.77 21.12 6.34
CA GLN A 627 -14.38 19.79 6.19
C GLN A 627 -13.37 18.65 6.40
N LEU A 628 -12.08 18.93 6.17
CA LEU A 628 -11.01 17.94 6.24
C LEU A 628 -10.47 17.74 7.66
N VAL A 629 -10.66 18.72 8.54
CA VAL A 629 -10.19 18.67 9.93
C VAL A 629 -11.32 18.26 10.86
N ARG A 630 -11.17 17.11 11.55
CA ARG A 630 -12.14 16.60 12.52
C ARG A 630 -11.47 16.38 13.88
N PRO A 631 -12.17 16.59 15.01
CA PRO A 631 -11.65 16.21 16.32
C PRO A 631 -11.28 14.72 16.34
N GLY A 632 -10.06 14.38 16.75
CA GLY A 632 -9.58 12.99 16.83
C GLY A 632 -9.06 12.38 15.52
N ASP A 633 -9.20 13.05 14.37
CA ASP A 633 -8.62 12.60 13.08
C ASP A 633 -7.96 13.78 12.36
N LEU A 634 -6.63 13.83 12.46
CA LEU A 634 -5.77 14.82 11.80
C LEU A 634 -5.03 14.24 10.59
N SER A 635 -5.38 13.02 10.13
CA SER A 635 -4.64 12.29 9.08
C SER A 635 -4.59 13.04 7.74
N ARG A 636 -5.62 13.84 7.46
CA ARG A 636 -5.76 14.64 6.23
C ARG A 636 -5.31 16.08 6.36
N LEU A 637 -4.79 16.47 7.53
CA LEU A 637 -4.46 17.86 7.83
C LEU A 637 -3.37 18.37 6.88
N ASN A 638 -2.35 17.58 6.54
CA ASN A 638 -1.28 17.96 5.62
C ASN A 638 -1.75 18.15 4.15
N ALA A 639 -2.73 17.37 3.67
CA ALA A 639 -3.24 17.45 2.30
C ALA A 639 -4.08 18.73 2.05
N ALA A 640 -4.75 19.24 3.09
CA ALA A 640 -5.48 20.51 3.04
C ALA A 640 -4.56 21.74 3.04
N PHE A 641 -3.33 21.58 3.55
CA PHE A 641 -2.65 22.66 4.27
C PHE A 641 -1.89 23.66 3.40
N PHE A 642 -0.97 23.17 2.56
CA PHE A 642 -0.03 24.06 1.85
C PHE A 642 -0.60 24.62 0.55
N THR A 643 -1.48 23.86 -0.07
CA THR A 643 -2.04 24.23 -1.37
C THR A 643 -3.21 25.21 -1.19
N ALA A 644 -4.15 24.95 -0.27
CA ALA A 644 -5.37 25.78 -0.17
C ALA A 644 -5.10 27.18 0.42
N ASN A 645 -4.42 27.29 1.56
CA ASN A 645 -4.16 28.59 2.20
C ASN A 645 -3.24 29.50 1.37
N GLY A 646 -2.25 28.93 0.69
CA GLY A 646 -1.42 29.69 -0.25
C GLY A 646 -2.21 30.23 -1.44
N ILE A 647 -3.22 29.47 -1.91
CA ILE A 647 -4.10 29.92 -2.99
C ILE A 647 -5.04 31.04 -2.53
N VAL A 648 -5.55 31.02 -1.29
CA VAL A 648 -6.47 32.07 -0.78
C VAL A 648 -5.90 33.47 -0.95
N SER A 649 -4.66 33.71 -0.52
CA SER A 649 -4.02 35.03 -0.63
C SER A 649 -3.81 35.44 -2.09
N ILE A 650 -3.44 34.48 -2.95
CA ILE A 650 -3.20 34.70 -4.38
C ILE A 650 -4.50 35.07 -5.10
N VAL A 651 -5.60 34.33 -4.89
CA VAL A 651 -6.86 34.58 -5.60
C VAL A 651 -7.49 35.91 -5.18
N VAL A 652 -7.40 36.28 -3.90
CA VAL A 652 -7.87 37.59 -3.40
C VAL A 652 -7.06 38.72 -4.02
N PHE A 653 -5.72 38.59 -4.05
CA PHE A 653 -4.83 39.56 -4.68
C PHE A 653 -5.07 39.68 -6.19
N LEU A 654 -5.17 38.56 -6.91
CA LEU A 654 -5.41 38.56 -8.35
C LEU A 654 -6.77 39.20 -8.68
N GLY A 655 -7.79 38.96 -7.87
CA GLY A 655 -9.08 39.64 -8.00
C GLY A 655 -8.95 41.16 -7.91
N ALA A 656 -8.23 41.67 -6.90
CA ALA A 656 -7.95 43.10 -6.77
C ALA A 656 -7.08 43.65 -7.91
N LEU A 657 -6.13 42.86 -8.41
CA LEU A 657 -5.25 43.26 -9.51
C LEU A 657 -6.04 43.39 -10.82
N VAL A 658 -6.93 42.44 -11.09
CA VAL A 658 -7.83 42.48 -12.24
C VAL A 658 -8.73 43.72 -12.17
N ASP A 659 -9.36 43.99 -11.02
CA ASP A 659 -10.16 45.21 -10.84
C ASP A 659 -9.37 46.52 -11.00
N ARG A 660 -8.04 46.49 -10.81
CA ARG A 660 -7.19 47.67 -10.99
C ARG A 660 -6.77 47.88 -12.45
N VAL A 661 -6.69 46.80 -13.22
CA VAL A 661 -6.27 46.81 -14.63
C VAL A 661 -7.46 47.05 -15.56
N LEU A 662 -8.63 46.52 -15.20
CA LEU A 662 -9.92 46.88 -15.81
C LEU A 662 -10.32 48.30 -15.40
#